data_AF-A0A8C8JH16-F1
#
_entry.id   AF-A0A8C8JH16-F1
#
_cell.length_a   1.000
_cell.length_b   1.000
_cell.length_c   1.000
_cell.angle_alpha   90.00
_cell.angle_beta   90.00
_cell.angle_gamma   90.00
#
_symmetry.space_group_name_H-M   'P 1'
#
loop_
_entity.id
_entity.type
_entity.pdbx_description
1 polymer ?
#
loop_
_entity_poly.entity_id
_entity_poly.type
_entity_poly.pdbx_seq_one_letter_code
_entity_poly.pdbx_strand_id
1 'polypeptide(L)'
;MAARGHVQDPNDRRLRPIYAELVTKLYEAAVKKVPLSEEYHSHLFMAYARVGEYKKMQQAGMALYKIVPKNPYYFWSVMSLVMQAISAQDEKLAQTMFLPLAERMVEKMVKEEKIEAEAEVQLYFMILERLGKCVEALDVVRGPLGEKLTSELRSRENKCMMMYQRLQLWPECNALSYKLLLKNPDDWQFYLSYFDSLFHLMDKSWSQPEEGEHCVEGPVQTTVAEAVKFVVDRMEEQDKKESRPLRGPYLACLELIHRLRQRGCPDEKELGDPLELMVQFFGKFGDKPCCITDLKIYLHLLPPEQRSQFKKRLGELVPLGEAGEDGFGFPGDTKALQRHLCVCQLSRALGLQHALDTEGKLRLITELKAHYHHGLQFGKSCLKTELQFSDMYCLMAAHVYVDLWTETGDENMLWQCLSVLEEGLSFSPSNAQFKLLLLLLFCRLGAFQPVVDLYSSLDAKHVQHDTIGYLLTRYAGSLGQFAAASQSCNFSLRFFHSNQKDTSEYIIQAYKYGAFEKIPEFIAFRTRLNQSLHFAQVRTERMLLDLYTEADVTLSLEESVKAMGVCPEEDDIPWDNMRDNRDLTVLVSWDPKDRELTEEHRRLSLEEESVWLKVRSLTLRLLASLALLGHAPSPRNSDKTNENGISAKSSTLQTLLSQLDQTLETAVQITEKQTQYPFLGPPSSRLASALSSGSCHCQASALQLSLTLRELETTGLEMLSRCKGEVLEMKDGRLTTRPSLLETLVFFVETVCVVLWVASYSASVLRPLKSSLQKKKKKKKDSSSAMPVVLCGFQEWTGSLQGVVTQALDHVKGQEASLTALKLAALTLEEGYSQTQEECGFTRAAMDKVQSSYLGSLQELGDLLRKRADSLKSLKI
;
A
#
# COMPACT_ATOMS: atom_id res chain seq x y z
N MET A 1 -10.92 -37.78 38.01
CA MET A 1 -11.98 -37.14 37.20
C MET A 1 -11.30 -36.24 36.19
N ALA A 2 -11.36 -36.65 34.92
CA ALA A 2 -10.74 -35.98 33.79
C ALA A 2 -11.68 -34.91 33.23
N ALA A 3 -11.16 -33.73 32.93
CA ALA A 3 -11.75 -32.81 31.96
C ALA A 3 -10.66 -32.44 30.97
N ARG A 4 -10.85 -32.94 29.73
CA ARG A 4 -9.98 -32.69 28.58
C ARG A 4 -9.95 -31.19 28.28
N GLY A 5 -8.75 -30.61 28.24
CA GLY A 5 -8.54 -29.28 27.69
C GLY A 5 -8.76 -29.29 26.19
N HIS A 6 -9.78 -28.59 25.73
CA HIS A 6 -9.77 -28.03 24.38
C HIS A 6 -8.83 -26.82 24.40
N VAL A 7 -7.75 -26.90 23.63
CA VAL A 7 -6.89 -25.75 23.33
C VAL A 7 -7.75 -24.76 22.54
N GLN A 8 -8.09 -23.64 23.17
CA GLN A 8 -8.75 -22.50 22.52
C GLN A 8 -7.76 -21.83 21.57
N ASP A 9 -8.14 -21.68 20.30
CA ASP A 9 -7.35 -20.97 19.29
C ASP A 9 -7.42 -19.44 19.54
N PRO A 10 -6.30 -18.75 19.80
CA PRO A 10 -6.28 -17.29 19.95
C PRO A 10 -6.64 -16.51 18.65
N ASN A 11 -6.87 -17.19 17.53
CA ASN A 11 -7.27 -16.61 16.25
C ASN A 11 -8.78 -16.60 15.98
N ASP A 12 -9.64 -17.03 16.90
CA ASP A 12 -11.09 -16.97 16.68
C ASP A 12 -11.60 -15.51 16.61
N ARG A 13 -11.88 -15.07 15.37
CA ARG A 13 -12.20 -13.68 15.00
C ARG A 13 -13.60 -13.23 15.43
N ARG A 14 -14.51 -14.15 15.73
CA ARG A 14 -15.87 -13.79 16.19
C ARG A 14 -15.87 -13.32 17.65
N LEU A 15 -14.86 -13.71 18.44
CA LEU A 15 -14.83 -13.45 19.88
C LEU A 15 -14.27 -12.07 20.28
N ARG A 16 -13.64 -11.31 19.37
CA ARG A 16 -12.93 -10.07 19.74
C ARG A 16 -13.83 -8.84 19.95
N PRO A 17 -14.81 -8.53 19.07
CA PRO A 17 -15.83 -7.53 19.39
C PRO A 17 -16.60 -7.91 20.66
N ILE A 18 -16.90 -9.21 20.78
CA ILE A 18 -17.58 -9.80 21.93
C ILE A 18 -16.78 -9.58 23.23
N TYR A 19 -15.46 -9.71 23.23
CA TYR A 19 -14.65 -9.51 24.45
C TYR A 19 -14.67 -8.06 24.94
N ALA A 20 -14.57 -7.07 24.04
CA ALA A 20 -14.60 -5.66 24.41
C ALA A 20 -15.99 -5.25 24.93
N GLU A 21 -17.06 -5.77 24.33
CA GLU A 21 -18.44 -5.59 24.80
C GLU A 21 -18.72 -6.31 26.13
N LEU A 22 -18.06 -7.43 26.41
CA LEU A 22 -18.18 -8.10 27.71
C LEU A 22 -17.50 -7.29 28.83
N VAL A 23 -16.40 -6.59 28.52
CA VAL A 23 -15.71 -5.72 29.49
C VAL A 23 -16.60 -4.55 29.93
N THR A 24 -17.39 -3.96 29.03
CA THR A 24 -18.33 -2.89 29.42
C THR A 24 -19.39 -3.41 30.39
N LYS A 25 -20.00 -4.57 30.12
CA LYS A 25 -20.99 -5.22 30.99
C LYS A 25 -20.44 -5.54 32.38
N LEU A 26 -19.16 -5.94 32.48
CA LEU A 26 -18.49 -6.20 33.76
C LEU A 26 -18.43 -4.93 34.62
N TYR A 27 -17.94 -3.82 34.07
CA TYR A 27 -17.82 -2.57 34.82
C TYR A 27 -19.18 -1.91 35.07
N GLU A 28 -20.16 -2.07 34.17
CA GLU A 28 -21.56 -1.67 34.43
C GLU A 28 -22.12 -2.38 35.67
N ALA A 29 -21.85 -3.68 35.83
CA ALA A 29 -22.27 -4.44 37.00
C ALA A 29 -21.49 -4.05 38.28
N ALA A 30 -20.19 -3.77 38.17
CA ALA A 30 -19.36 -3.33 39.28
C ALA A 30 -19.81 -1.96 39.83
N VAL A 31 -20.06 -0.98 38.95
CA VAL A 31 -20.56 0.35 39.32
C VAL A 31 -21.94 0.27 39.97
N LYS A 32 -22.82 -0.62 39.50
CA LYS A 32 -24.13 -0.85 40.15
C LYS A 32 -23.99 -1.35 41.59
N LYS A 33 -22.98 -2.16 41.89
CA LYS A 33 -22.72 -2.68 43.24
C LYS A 33 -22.00 -1.68 44.14
N VAL A 34 -21.07 -0.91 43.59
CA VAL A 34 -20.24 0.06 44.32
C VAL A 34 -20.27 1.42 43.62
N PRO A 35 -21.36 2.21 43.78
CA PRO A 35 -21.62 3.38 42.96
C PRO A 35 -20.72 4.59 43.25
N LEU A 36 -20.01 4.61 44.39
CA LEU A 36 -19.14 5.72 44.81
C LEU A 36 -17.65 5.48 44.48
N SER A 37 -17.30 4.37 43.82
CA SER A 37 -15.90 4.06 43.50
C SER A 37 -15.40 4.86 42.29
N GLU A 38 -14.44 5.77 42.52
CA GLU A 38 -13.75 6.52 41.45
C GLU A 38 -13.11 5.57 40.43
N GLU A 39 -12.47 4.50 40.91
CA GLU A 39 -11.77 3.51 40.09
C GLU A 39 -12.73 2.79 39.12
N TYR A 40 -13.88 2.30 39.62
CA TYR A 40 -14.82 1.58 38.75
C TYR A 40 -15.48 2.48 37.71
N HIS A 41 -15.79 3.73 38.05
CA HIS A 41 -16.33 4.69 37.08
C HIS A 41 -15.28 5.09 36.03
N SER A 42 -14.02 5.28 36.44
CA SER A 42 -12.91 5.54 35.51
C SER A 42 -12.71 4.37 34.55
N HIS A 43 -12.68 3.13 35.05
CA HIS A 43 -12.58 1.95 34.18
C HIS A 43 -13.81 1.74 33.29
N LEU A 44 -15.02 2.06 33.78
CA LEU A 44 -16.24 2.02 32.98
C LEU A 44 -16.16 3.02 31.81
N PHE A 45 -15.71 4.25 32.07
CA PHE A 45 -15.47 5.24 31.02
C PHE A 45 -14.49 4.71 29.96
N MET A 46 -13.37 4.13 30.39
CA MET A 46 -12.35 3.58 29.48
C MET A 46 -12.85 2.36 28.70
N ALA A 47 -13.70 1.53 29.32
CA ALA A 47 -14.35 0.42 28.63
C ALA A 47 -15.27 0.92 27.51
N TYR A 48 -16.06 1.98 27.76
CA TYR A 48 -16.87 2.61 26.71
C TYR A 48 -16.01 3.27 25.63
N ALA A 49 -14.89 3.90 25.99
CA ALA A 49 -13.94 4.47 25.03
C ALA A 49 -13.37 3.40 24.07
N ARG A 50 -13.07 2.20 24.58
CA ARG A 50 -12.57 1.08 23.78
C ARG A 50 -13.58 0.63 22.71
N VAL A 51 -14.87 0.60 23.06
CA VAL A 51 -15.96 0.14 22.17
C VAL A 51 -16.50 1.28 21.28
N GLY A 52 -16.22 2.55 21.61
CA GLY A 52 -16.72 3.71 20.85
C GLY A 52 -18.13 4.14 21.26
N GLU A 53 -18.57 3.82 22.48
CA GLU A 53 -19.89 4.16 23.03
C GLU A 53 -19.92 5.60 23.57
N TYR A 54 -19.72 6.59 22.69
CA TYR A 54 -19.44 7.98 23.07
C TYR A 54 -20.54 8.65 23.94
N LYS A 55 -21.81 8.28 23.73
CA LYS A 55 -22.92 8.75 24.57
C LYS A 55 -22.81 8.22 26.01
N LYS A 56 -22.48 6.94 26.17
CA LYS A 56 -22.29 6.34 27.49
C LYS A 56 -21.01 6.88 28.16
N MET A 57 -19.97 7.19 27.39
CA MET A 57 -18.77 7.87 27.89
C MET A 57 -19.11 9.22 28.51
N GLN A 58 -19.90 10.06 27.83
CA GLN A 58 -20.33 11.36 28.37
C GLN A 58 -21.06 11.20 29.71
N GLN A 59 -21.98 10.23 29.80
CA GLN A 59 -22.73 9.96 31.03
C GLN A 59 -21.82 9.46 32.16
N ALA A 60 -20.92 8.53 31.87
CA ALA A 60 -19.96 7.99 32.83
C ALA A 60 -18.98 9.07 33.33
N GLY A 61 -18.46 9.91 32.43
CA GLY A 61 -17.57 11.01 32.79
C GLY A 61 -18.24 12.04 33.70
N MET A 62 -19.51 12.36 33.45
CA MET A 62 -20.28 13.27 34.30
C MET A 62 -20.66 12.66 35.65
N ALA A 63 -20.94 11.36 35.70
CA ALA A 63 -21.11 10.65 36.97
C ALA A 63 -19.81 10.66 37.78
N LEU A 64 -18.68 10.38 37.14
CA LEU A 64 -17.35 10.39 37.75
C LEU A 64 -17.00 11.78 38.31
N TYR A 65 -17.22 12.85 37.54
CA TYR A 65 -16.98 14.23 37.99
C TYR A 65 -17.87 14.62 39.19
N LYS A 66 -19.11 14.14 39.26
CA LYS A 66 -19.99 14.38 40.42
C LYS A 66 -19.52 13.68 41.69
N ILE A 67 -18.88 12.52 41.56
CA ILE A 67 -18.33 11.76 42.70
C ILE A 67 -17.02 12.40 43.15
N VAL A 68 -16.13 12.71 42.20
CA VAL A 68 -14.82 13.32 42.45
C VAL A 68 -14.64 14.49 41.49
N PRO A 69 -14.76 15.76 41.93
CA PRO A 69 -14.77 16.94 41.07
C PRO A 69 -13.35 17.34 40.60
N LYS A 70 -12.66 16.42 39.91
CA LYS A 70 -11.38 16.67 39.25
C LYS A 70 -11.61 17.20 37.83
N ASN A 71 -10.90 18.25 37.45
CA ASN A 71 -11.07 18.93 36.16
C ASN A 71 -10.96 17.99 34.94
N PRO A 72 -9.99 17.05 34.87
CA PRO A 72 -9.88 16.12 33.75
C PRO A 72 -11.16 15.31 33.48
N TYR A 73 -11.90 14.89 34.50
CA TYR A 73 -13.14 14.12 34.32
C TYR A 73 -14.27 14.94 33.69
N TYR A 74 -14.29 16.25 33.95
CA TYR A 74 -15.19 17.16 33.26
C TYR A 74 -14.86 17.21 31.76
N PHE A 75 -13.58 17.41 31.42
CA PHE A 75 -13.14 17.51 30.04
C PHE A 75 -13.15 16.18 29.28
N TRP A 76 -13.06 15.04 29.97
CA TRP A 76 -13.37 13.73 29.37
C TRP A 76 -14.80 13.66 28.84
N SER A 77 -15.74 14.26 29.58
CA SER A 77 -17.14 14.32 29.18
C SER A 77 -17.36 15.28 28.01
N VAL A 78 -16.70 16.43 28.02
CA VAL A 78 -16.68 17.38 26.89
C VAL A 78 -16.11 16.72 25.65
N MET A 79 -14.95 16.06 25.75
CA MET A 79 -14.33 15.37 24.62
C MET A 79 -15.20 14.21 24.11
N SER A 80 -15.91 13.49 25.00
CA SER A 80 -16.88 12.46 24.59
C SER A 80 -18.04 13.04 23.78
N LEU A 81 -18.45 14.28 24.08
CA LEU A 81 -19.48 15.00 23.33
C LEU A 81 -18.96 15.46 21.95
N VAL A 82 -17.69 15.88 21.88
CA VAL A 82 -17.01 16.13 20.59
C VAL A 82 -16.93 14.85 19.76
N MET A 83 -16.61 13.71 20.36
CA MET A 83 -16.60 12.43 19.66
C MET A 83 -17.99 12.02 19.16
N GLN A 84 -19.06 12.26 19.93
CA GLN A 84 -20.44 12.08 19.45
C GLN A 84 -20.73 12.94 18.21
N ALA A 85 -20.26 14.20 18.19
CA ALA A 85 -20.41 15.08 17.03
C ALA A 85 -19.65 14.54 15.81
N ILE A 86 -18.42 14.08 15.99
CA ILE A 86 -17.59 13.52 14.90
C ILE A 86 -18.19 12.23 14.33
N SER A 87 -18.79 11.39 15.18
CA SER A 87 -19.38 10.12 14.77
C SER A 87 -20.86 10.22 14.33
N ALA A 88 -21.46 11.40 14.39
CA ALA A 88 -22.87 11.57 14.07
C ALA A 88 -23.12 11.37 12.58
N GLN A 89 -24.13 10.57 12.22
CA GLN A 89 -24.56 10.42 10.84
C GLN A 89 -25.24 11.69 10.31
N ASP A 90 -25.93 12.42 11.19
CA ASP A 90 -26.56 13.71 10.87
C ASP A 90 -25.68 14.86 11.35
N GLU A 91 -25.07 15.56 10.40
CA GLU A 91 -24.24 16.74 10.64
C GLU A 91 -25.01 17.87 11.35
N LYS A 92 -26.33 17.96 11.16
CA LYS A 92 -27.15 18.96 11.87
C LYS A 92 -27.17 18.71 13.36
N LEU A 93 -27.26 17.44 13.79
CA LEU A 93 -27.21 17.07 15.22
C LEU A 93 -25.84 17.42 15.83
N ALA A 94 -24.76 17.21 15.08
CA ALA A 94 -23.41 17.62 15.47
C ALA A 94 -23.33 19.13 15.73
N GLN A 95 -23.81 19.93 14.77
CA GLN A 95 -23.69 21.40 14.79
C GLN A 95 -24.71 22.11 15.70
N THR A 96 -25.91 21.56 15.88
CA THR A 96 -27.00 22.23 16.62
C THR A 96 -27.14 21.78 18.06
N MET A 97 -26.63 20.59 18.41
CA MET A 97 -26.82 20.00 19.74
C MET A 97 -25.51 19.64 20.43
N PHE A 98 -24.68 18.79 19.82
CA PHE A 98 -23.50 18.25 20.49
C PHE A 98 -22.40 19.31 20.68
N LEU A 99 -21.94 19.95 19.61
CA LEU A 99 -20.87 20.94 19.68
C LEU A 99 -21.29 22.20 20.48
N PRO A 100 -22.50 22.78 20.35
CA PRO A 100 -22.92 23.92 21.17
C PRO A 100 -23.07 23.59 22.65
N LEU A 101 -23.40 22.33 22.99
CA LEU A 101 -23.39 21.90 24.38
C LEU A 101 -21.95 21.76 24.89
N ALA A 102 -21.02 21.23 24.09
CA ALA A 102 -19.61 21.13 24.45
C ALA A 102 -19.01 22.54 24.68
N GLU A 103 -19.30 23.48 23.80
CA GLU A 103 -18.90 24.89 23.94
C GLU A 103 -19.41 25.49 25.25
N ARG A 104 -20.72 25.42 25.53
CA ARG A 104 -21.30 25.95 26.79
C ARG A 104 -20.68 25.32 28.03
N MET A 105 -20.31 24.04 27.98
CA MET A 105 -19.62 23.37 29.07
C MET A 105 -18.22 23.96 29.30
N VAL A 106 -17.46 24.21 28.23
CA VAL A 106 -16.13 24.82 28.34
C VAL A 106 -16.20 26.30 28.73
N GLU A 107 -17.11 27.08 28.15
CA GLU A 107 -17.33 28.49 28.51
C GLU A 107 -17.66 28.67 30.00
N LYS A 108 -18.39 27.72 30.58
CA LYS A 108 -18.65 27.71 32.02
C LYS A 108 -17.33 27.63 32.81
N MET A 109 -16.43 26.74 32.43
CA MET A 109 -15.12 26.61 33.08
C MET A 109 -14.22 27.82 32.83
N VAL A 110 -14.32 28.45 31.65
CA VAL A 110 -13.64 29.73 31.37
C VAL A 110 -14.14 30.83 32.31
N LYS A 111 -15.46 30.99 32.47
CA LYS A 111 -16.07 32.00 33.36
C LYS A 111 -15.76 31.76 34.84
N GLU A 112 -15.59 30.50 35.24
CA GLU A 112 -15.19 30.12 36.60
C GLU A 112 -13.66 30.17 36.82
N GLU A 113 -12.88 30.58 35.83
CA GLU A 113 -11.40 30.60 35.86
C GLU A 113 -10.77 29.21 36.16
N LYS A 114 -11.47 28.14 35.76
CA LYS A 114 -11.07 26.73 35.96
C LYS A 114 -10.46 26.10 34.72
N ILE A 115 -9.85 26.89 33.85
CA ILE A 115 -9.00 26.39 32.79
C ILE A 115 -7.57 26.36 33.31
N GLU A 116 -7.12 25.18 33.74
CA GLU A 116 -5.85 24.97 34.42
C GLU A 116 -4.75 24.58 33.43
N ALA A 117 -5.06 23.77 32.41
CA ALA A 117 -4.09 23.12 31.55
C ALA A 117 -4.19 23.49 30.06
N GLU A 118 -3.10 23.29 29.33
CA GLU A 118 -3.02 23.51 27.88
C GLU A 118 -4.04 22.66 27.10
N ALA A 119 -4.22 21.40 27.50
CA ALA A 119 -5.16 20.45 26.89
C ALA A 119 -6.61 21.00 26.83
N GLU A 120 -7.01 21.78 27.82
CA GLU A 120 -8.36 22.34 27.93
C GLU A 120 -8.54 23.51 26.96
N VAL A 121 -7.50 24.32 26.76
CA VAL A 121 -7.46 25.39 25.74
C VAL A 121 -7.46 24.78 24.34
N GLN A 122 -6.67 23.74 24.11
CA GLN A 122 -6.65 22.99 22.85
C GLN A 122 -8.03 22.40 22.50
N LEU A 123 -8.68 21.75 23.48
CA LEU A 123 -10.04 21.23 23.32
C LEU A 123 -11.06 22.35 23.06
N TYR A 124 -10.93 23.50 23.74
CA TYR A 124 -11.81 24.64 23.48
C TYR A 124 -11.67 25.15 22.06
N PHE A 125 -10.43 25.35 21.62
CA PHE A 125 -10.11 25.77 20.25
C PHE A 125 -10.68 24.78 19.22
N MET A 126 -10.49 23.48 19.43
CA MET A 126 -11.05 22.44 18.54
C MET A 126 -12.58 22.50 18.47
N ILE A 127 -13.28 22.81 19.57
CA ILE A 127 -14.74 22.95 19.58
C ILE A 127 -15.18 24.15 18.75
N LEU A 128 -14.56 25.32 18.97
CA LEU A 128 -14.88 26.55 18.24
C LEU A 128 -14.57 26.40 16.74
N GLU A 129 -13.43 25.77 16.42
CA GLU A 129 -13.04 25.45 15.05
C GLU A 129 -14.10 24.59 14.36
N ARG A 130 -14.61 23.54 15.03
CA ARG A 130 -15.62 22.63 14.47
C ARG A 130 -17.00 23.28 14.35
N LEU A 131 -17.32 24.26 15.19
CA LEU A 131 -18.54 25.09 15.08
C LEU A 131 -18.44 26.14 13.97
N GLY A 132 -17.27 26.33 13.36
CA GLY A 132 -17.03 27.40 12.40
C GLY A 132 -16.94 28.80 13.04
N LYS A 133 -16.87 28.88 14.38
CA LYS A 133 -16.73 30.12 15.16
C LYS A 133 -15.30 30.62 15.14
N CYS A 134 -14.85 31.01 13.95
CA CYS A 134 -13.44 31.30 13.68
C CYS A 134 -12.96 32.58 14.39
N VAL A 135 -13.83 33.57 14.60
CA VAL A 135 -13.49 34.81 15.30
C VAL A 135 -13.24 34.52 16.78
N GLU A 136 -14.16 33.79 17.41
CA GLU A 136 -14.04 33.40 18.81
C GLU A 136 -12.83 32.48 19.05
N ALA A 137 -12.57 31.54 18.11
CA ALA A 137 -11.38 30.70 18.16
C ALA A 137 -10.09 31.52 18.10
N LEU A 138 -10.04 32.54 17.24
CA LEU A 138 -8.92 33.46 17.13
C LEU A 138 -8.73 34.27 18.41
N ASP A 139 -9.81 34.78 19.00
CA ASP A 139 -9.77 35.55 20.25
C ASP A 139 -9.25 34.71 21.42
N VAL A 140 -9.61 33.42 21.48
CA VAL A 140 -9.08 32.49 22.50
C VAL A 140 -7.57 32.31 22.37
N VAL A 141 -7.06 32.13 21.16
CA VAL A 141 -5.63 31.91 20.89
C VAL A 141 -4.83 33.21 21.07
N ARG A 142 -5.42 34.37 20.75
CA ARG A 142 -4.75 35.66 20.91
C ARG A 142 -4.79 36.18 22.34
N GLY A 143 -5.85 35.87 23.09
CA GLY A 143 -6.05 36.30 24.47
C GLY A 143 -5.27 35.48 25.51
N PRO A 144 -5.59 35.66 26.81
CA PRO A 144 -4.82 35.08 27.92
C PRO A 144 -4.77 33.56 27.93
N LEU A 145 -5.81 32.88 27.42
CA LEU A 145 -5.81 31.42 27.32
C LEU A 145 -4.75 30.91 26.34
N GLY A 146 -4.47 31.67 25.28
CA GLY A 146 -3.43 31.35 24.31
C GLY A 146 -2.01 31.35 24.89
N GLU A 147 -1.76 32.07 25.99
CA GLU A 147 -0.46 32.05 26.68
C GLU A 147 -0.15 30.68 27.29
N LYS A 148 -1.17 29.85 27.51
CA LYS A 148 -1.00 28.46 28.00
C LYS A 148 -0.57 27.49 26.90
N LEU A 149 -0.68 27.85 25.61
CA LEU A 149 -0.30 27.01 24.47
C LEU A 149 1.22 27.02 24.26
N THR A 150 1.94 26.28 25.10
CA THR A 150 3.42 26.35 25.19
C THR A 150 4.14 25.05 24.83
N SER A 151 3.43 23.92 24.79
CA SER A 151 4.04 22.61 24.55
C SER A 151 4.65 22.45 23.16
N GLU A 152 4.00 23.01 22.13
CA GLU A 152 4.46 22.91 20.73
C GLU A 152 5.11 24.22 20.25
N LEU A 153 6.20 24.08 19.50
CA LEU A 153 6.89 25.22 18.88
C LEU A 153 5.93 25.99 17.97
N ARG A 154 5.67 27.25 18.30
CA ARG A 154 4.79 28.16 17.54
C ARG A 154 3.35 27.66 17.40
N SER A 155 2.84 26.89 18.38
CA SER A 155 1.45 26.43 18.40
C SER A 155 0.46 27.59 18.22
N ARG A 156 0.70 28.69 18.96
CA ARG A 156 -0.12 29.90 18.91
C ARG A 156 -0.12 30.53 17.52
N GLU A 157 1.04 30.77 16.93
CA GLU A 157 1.15 31.38 15.62
C GLU A 157 0.56 30.50 14.51
N ASN A 158 0.73 29.18 14.56
CA ASN A 158 0.13 28.25 13.61
C ASN A 158 -1.41 28.27 13.71
N LYS A 159 -1.96 28.29 14.93
CA LYS A 159 -3.41 28.39 15.14
C LYS A 159 -3.96 29.76 14.71
N CYS A 160 -3.24 30.86 14.96
CA CYS A 160 -3.59 32.17 14.42
C CYS A 160 -3.60 32.16 12.89
N MET A 161 -2.53 31.65 12.25
CA MET A 161 -2.43 31.57 10.79
C MET A 161 -3.60 30.79 10.18
N MET A 162 -3.95 29.64 10.78
CA MET A 162 -5.09 28.85 10.35
C MET A 162 -6.41 29.63 10.42
N MET A 163 -6.64 30.38 11.50
CA MET A 163 -7.85 31.20 11.65
C MET A 163 -7.86 32.41 10.70
N TYR A 164 -6.73 33.09 10.52
CA TYR A 164 -6.61 34.21 9.57
C TYR A 164 -6.93 33.75 8.14
N GLN A 165 -6.41 32.60 7.71
CA GLN A 165 -6.70 32.03 6.39
C GLN A 165 -8.18 31.70 6.21
N ARG A 166 -8.82 31.08 7.21
CA ARG A 166 -10.26 30.74 7.16
C ARG A 166 -11.16 31.97 7.13
N LEU A 167 -10.81 33.00 7.89
CA LEU A 167 -11.52 34.29 7.91
C LEU A 167 -11.17 35.18 6.71
N GLN A 168 -10.25 34.75 5.84
CA GLN A 168 -9.70 35.55 4.74
C GLN A 168 -9.12 36.91 5.20
N LEU A 169 -8.55 36.93 6.41
CA LEU A 169 -7.82 38.05 7.00
C LEU A 169 -6.40 38.07 6.42
N TRP A 170 -6.33 38.36 5.12
CA TRP A 170 -5.08 38.35 4.36
C TRP A 170 -4.01 39.33 4.87
N PRO A 171 -4.35 40.54 5.38
CA PRO A 171 -3.34 41.44 5.96
C PRO A 171 -2.61 40.78 7.14
N GLU A 172 -3.35 40.15 8.05
CA GLU A 172 -2.83 39.45 9.22
C GLU A 172 -2.02 38.21 8.85
N CYS A 173 -2.48 37.43 7.87
CA CYS A 173 -1.68 36.33 7.29
C CYS A 173 -0.33 36.85 6.79
N ASN A 174 -0.35 37.92 5.99
CA ASN A 174 0.84 38.46 5.37
C ASN A 174 1.84 39.00 6.41
N ALA A 175 1.37 39.83 7.33
CA ALA A 175 2.19 40.43 8.37
C ALA A 175 2.78 39.36 9.32
N LEU A 176 1.99 38.35 9.72
CA LEU A 176 2.49 37.26 10.55
C LEU A 176 3.54 36.42 9.82
N SER A 177 3.29 36.03 8.56
CA SER A 177 4.26 35.31 7.76
C SER A 177 5.55 36.10 7.58
N TYR A 178 5.45 37.38 7.22
CA TYR A 178 6.59 38.29 7.06
C TYR A 178 7.42 38.37 8.35
N LYS A 179 6.77 38.63 9.49
CA LYS A 179 7.39 38.68 10.82
C LYS A 179 8.10 37.38 11.19
N LEU A 180 7.49 36.23 10.89
CA LEU A 180 8.07 34.92 11.21
C LEU A 180 9.26 34.58 10.30
N LEU A 181 9.20 34.97 9.02
CA LEU A 181 10.29 34.80 8.06
C LEU A 181 11.49 35.70 8.37
N LEU A 182 11.28 36.90 8.92
CA LEU A 182 12.37 37.73 9.44
C LEU A 182 13.12 37.04 10.59
N LYS A 183 12.41 36.27 11.42
CA LYS A 183 13.01 35.51 12.53
C LYS A 183 13.66 34.21 12.07
N ASN A 184 13.02 33.47 11.16
CA ASN A 184 13.54 32.24 10.57
C ASN A 184 13.28 32.20 9.06
N PRO A 185 14.27 32.57 8.23
CA PRO A 185 14.09 32.66 6.78
C PRO A 185 14.14 31.31 6.06
N ASP A 186 14.23 30.17 6.77
CA ASP A 186 14.22 28.81 6.19
C ASP A 186 12.87 28.09 6.39
N ASP A 187 11.85 28.79 6.88
CA ASP A 187 10.53 28.21 7.19
C ASP A 187 9.60 28.23 5.98
N TRP A 188 9.61 27.13 5.21
CA TRP A 188 8.91 27.05 3.92
C TRP A 188 7.41 27.32 3.98
N GLN A 189 6.72 26.85 5.02
CA GLN A 189 5.26 27.02 5.14
C GLN A 189 4.85 28.51 5.18
N PHE A 190 5.71 29.37 5.74
CA PHE A 190 5.43 30.80 5.86
C PHE A 190 5.76 31.55 4.57
N TYR A 191 6.68 31.08 3.72
CA TYR A 191 6.81 31.62 2.36
C TYR A 191 5.56 31.36 1.53
N LEU A 192 5.02 30.14 1.57
CA LEU A 192 3.78 29.82 0.86
C LEU A 192 2.63 30.71 1.35
N SER A 193 2.45 30.83 2.67
CA SER A 193 1.41 31.68 3.27
C SER A 193 1.63 33.18 2.98
N TYR A 194 2.88 33.65 2.96
CA TYR A 194 3.24 35.02 2.60
C TYR A 194 2.86 35.34 1.15
N PHE A 195 3.22 34.47 0.21
CA PHE A 195 2.90 34.66 -1.20
C PHE A 195 1.38 34.52 -1.45
N ASP A 196 0.71 33.53 -0.86
CA ASP A 196 -0.74 33.36 -0.99
C ASP A 196 -1.48 34.62 -0.51
N SER A 197 -1.13 35.11 0.68
CA SER A 197 -1.75 36.32 1.25
C SER A 197 -1.45 37.58 0.44
N LEU A 198 -0.21 37.76 -0.05
CA LEU A 198 0.17 38.89 -0.91
C LEU A 198 -0.71 38.93 -2.17
N PHE A 199 -0.83 37.82 -2.88
CA PHE A 199 -1.61 37.78 -4.13
C PHE A 199 -3.09 38.02 -3.88
N HIS A 200 -3.65 37.53 -2.76
CA HIS A 200 -5.01 37.87 -2.37
C HIS A 200 -5.20 39.35 -2.03
N LEU A 201 -4.22 40.00 -1.39
CA LEU A 201 -4.26 41.44 -1.11
C LEU A 201 -4.25 42.26 -2.42
N MET A 202 -3.41 41.86 -3.38
CA MET A 202 -3.37 42.46 -4.71
C MET A 202 -4.69 42.30 -5.46
N ASP A 203 -5.26 41.08 -5.47
CA ASP A 203 -6.54 40.79 -6.13
C ASP A 203 -7.70 41.62 -5.54
N LYS A 204 -7.65 41.88 -4.23
CA LYS A 204 -8.61 42.74 -3.53
C LYS A 204 -8.27 44.23 -3.60
N SER A 205 -7.15 44.61 -4.24
CA SER A 205 -6.64 45.99 -4.27
C SER A 205 -6.60 46.63 -2.88
N TRP A 206 -6.16 45.85 -1.89
CA TRP A 206 -6.16 46.30 -0.51
C TRP A 206 -5.17 47.46 -0.32
N SER A 207 -5.61 48.50 0.37
CA SER A 207 -4.79 49.62 0.80
C SER A 207 -4.87 49.77 2.31
N GLN A 208 -3.78 50.22 2.93
CA GLN A 208 -3.79 50.54 4.35
C GLN A 208 -4.84 51.64 4.63
N PRO A 209 -5.75 51.46 5.61
CA PRO A 209 -6.70 52.50 5.96
C PRO A 209 -6.00 53.74 6.60
N GLU A 210 -6.65 54.90 6.59
CA GLU A 210 -6.02 56.18 6.99
C GLU A 210 -5.97 56.43 8.52
N GLU A 211 -6.79 55.75 9.34
CA GLU A 211 -6.85 55.94 10.81
C GLU A 211 -6.90 54.62 11.61
N GLY A 212 -5.88 54.32 12.43
CA GLY A 212 -5.85 53.20 13.41
C GLY A 212 -4.61 52.28 13.39
N GLU A 213 -4.48 51.36 14.36
CA GLU A 213 -3.61 50.17 14.21
C GLU A 213 -4.37 49.14 13.38
N HIS A 214 -3.94 48.93 12.12
CA HIS A 214 -4.78 48.23 11.13
C HIS A 214 -4.53 46.73 11.02
N CYS A 215 -3.32 46.28 11.31
CA CYS A 215 -2.98 44.87 11.34
C CYS A 215 -2.30 44.57 12.67
N VAL A 216 -2.92 43.67 13.43
CA VAL A 216 -2.49 43.30 14.77
C VAL A 216 -1.15 42.55 14.81
N GLU A 217 -0.70 42.05 13.67
CA GLU A 217 0.55 41.30 13.55
C GLU A 217 1.73 42.16 13.10
N GLY A 218 1.48 43.40 12.64
CA GLY A 218 2.49 44.37 12.24
C GLY A 218 2.37 44.83 10.78
N PRO A 219 3.50 45.20 10.14
CA PRO A 219 3.49 45.76 8.79
C PRO A 219 3.05 44.72 7.75
N VAL A 220 2.21 45.15 6.82
CA VAL A 220 1.64 44.33 5.73
C VAL A 220 2.37 44.67 4.43
N GLN A 221 2.73 43.67 3.64
CA GLN A 221 3.29 43.82 2.30
C GLN A 221 2.16 43.61 1.28
N THR A 222 2.07 44.50 0.30
CA THR A 222 0.89 44.61 -0.58
C THR A 222 1.23 44.58 -2.07
N THR A 223 2.49 44.82 -2.41
CA THR A 223 2.94 44.94 -3.81
C THR A 223 3.95 43.87 -4.17
N VAL A 224 4.04 43.56 -5.48
CA VAL A 224 5.06 42.66 -6.01
C VAL A 224 6.46 43.21 -5.74
N ALA A 225 6.68 44.51 -5.91
CA ALA A 225 7.98 45.16 -5.66
C ALA A 225 8.47 44.95 -4.22
N GLU A 226 7.57 45.02 -3.23
CA GLU A 226 7.89 44.71 -1.84
C GLU A 226 8.29 43.25 -1.64
N ALA A 227 7.57 42.32 -2.27
CA ALA A 227 7.88 40.89 -2.16
C ALA A 227 9.18 40.51 -2.88
N VAL A 228 9.42 41.08 -4.06
CA VAL A 228 10.69 40.94 -4.80
C VAL A 228 11.83 41.44 -3.93
N LYS A 229 11.72 42.66 -3.41
CA LYS A 229 12.72 43.23 -2.51
C LYS A 229 12.93 42.35 -1.28
N PHE A 230 11.86 41.89 -0.64
CA PHE A 230 11.95 41.05 0.55
C PHE A 230 12.74 39.75 0.28
N VAL A 231 12.43 39.05 -0.81
CA VAL A 231 13.11 37.79 -1.15
C VAL A 231 14.57 38.04 -1.51
N VAL A 232 14.85 39.09 -2.30
CA VAL A 232 16.22 39.48 -2.67
C VAL A 232 17.04 39.86 -1.43
N ASP A 233 16.49 40.69 -0.54
CA ASP A 233 17.13 41.08 0.72
C ASP A 233 17.47 39.85 1.58
N ARG A 234 16.55 38.88 1.70
CA ARG A 234 16.80 37.63 2.44
C ARG A 234 17.90 36.79 1.81
N MET A 235 17.98 36.73 0.48
CA MET A 235 19.06 36.03 -0.23
C MET A 235 20.41 36.71 -0.02
N GLU A 236 20.48 38.04 -0.17
CA GLU A 236 21.70 38.80 0.07
C GLU A 236 22.19 38.68 1.52
N GLU A 237 21.28 38.68 2.49
CA GLU A 237 21.62 38.42 3.89
C GLU A 237 22.22 37.03 4.10
N GLN A 238 21.79 36.01 3.35
CA GLN A 238 22.43 34.71 3.40
C GLN A 238 23.82 34.73 2.72
N ASP A 239 23.96 35.46 1.62
CA ASP A 239 25.23 35.57 0.89
C ASP A 239 26.31 36.33 1.69
N LYS A 240 25.90 37.24 2.58
CA LYS A 240 26.80 37.99 3.48
C LYS A 240 27.27 37.16 4.69
N LYS A 241 26.69 35.99 4.95
CA LYS A 241 27.08 35.14 6.09
C LYS A 241 28.38 34.39 5.79
N GLU A 242 29.25 34.31 6.79
CA GLU A 242 30.43 33.44 6.75
C GLU A 242 30.05 31.95 6.90
N SER A 243 28.92 31.68 7.56
CA SER A 243 28.36 30.34 7.67
C SER A 243 27.62 29.93 6.39
N ARG A 244 27.39 28.62 6.22
CA ARG A 244 26.68 28.11 5.05
C ARG A 244 25.29 28.77 4.94
N PRO A 245 24.90 29.29 3.76
CA PRO A 245 23.62 29.95 3.58
C PRO A 245 22.45 28.96 3.77
N LEU A 246 21.30 29.48 4.20
CA LEU A 246 20.04 28.74 4.30
C LEU A 246 19.39 28.60 2.92
N ARG A 247 18.70 27.50 2.64
CA ARG A 247 18.17 27.19 1.30
C ARG A 247 16.86 27.92 0.98
N GLY A 248 16.03 28.16 2.00
CA GLY A 248 14.69 28.72 1.90
C GLY A 248 14.60 29.99 1.04
N PRO A 249 15.44 31.02 1.26
CA PRO A 249 15.38 32.26 0.47
C PRO A 249 15.60 32.06 -1.02
N TYR A 250 16.52 31.18 -1.41
CA TYR A 250 16.79 30.91 -2.83
C TYR A 250 15.64 30.14 -3.50
N LEU A 251 15.02 29.20 -2.77
CA LEU A 251 13.83 28.49 -3.27
C LEU A 251 12.62 29.42 -3.33
N ALA A 252 12.49 30.35 -2.38
CA ALA A 252 11.42 31.34 -2.37
C ALA A 252 11.48 32.27 -3.60
N CYS A 253 12.69 32.57 -4.09
CA CYS A 253 12.87 33.31 -5.34
C CYS A 253 12.32 32.55 -6.55
N LEU A 254 12.65 31.26 -6.69
CA LEU A 254 12.12 30.41 -7.78
C LEU A 254 10.59 30.25 -7.68
N GLU A 255 10.06 30.08 -6.47
CA GLU A 255 8.62 29.99 -6.23
C GLU A 255 7.90 31.30 -6.55
N LEU A 256 8.47 32.46 -6.21
CA LEU A 256 7.89 33.75 -6.55
C LEU A 256 7.86 33.96 -8.07
N ILE A 257 8.94 33.63 -8.79
CA ILE A 257 8.95 33.63 -10.26
C ILE A 257 7.86 32.70 -10.80
N HIS A 258 7.75 31.49 -10.27
CA HIS A 258 6.74 30.53 -10.70
C HIS A 258 5.31 31.10 -10.61
N ARG A 259 4.97 31.73 -9.48
CA ARG A 259 3.65 32.32 -9.25
C ARG A 259 3.40 33.57 -10.10
N LEU A 260 4.40 34.44 -10.26
CA LEU A 260 4.30 35.63 -11.12
C LEU A 260 4.08 35.24 -12.59
N ARG A 261 4.77 34.19 -13.08
CA ARG A 261 4.55 33.61 -14.42
C ARG A 261 3.13 33.14 -14.62
N GLN A 262 2.59 32.39 -13.65
CA GLN A 262 1.22 31.90 -13.72
C GLN A 262 0.19 33.03 -13.78
N ARG A 263 0.50 34.18 -13.19
CA ARG A 263 -0.35 35.37 -13.18
C ARG A 263 -0.08 36.33 -14.34
N GLY A 264 0.93 36.07 -15.17
CA GLY A 264 1.32 36.95 -16.28
C GLY A 264 1.94 38.29 -15.85
N CYS A 265 2.51 38.34 -14.64
CA CYS A 265 3.12 39.56 -14.08
C CYS A 265 4.54 39.77 -14.64
N PRO A 266 4.85 40.90 -15.32
CA PRO A 266 6.16 41.11 -15.94
C PRO A 266 7.30 41.32 -14.93
N ASP A 267 6.96 41.67 -13.69
CA ASP A 267 7.89 41.92 -12.58
C ASP A 267 8.73 40.68 -12.22
N GLU A 268 8.36 39.48 -12.70
CA GLU A 268 9.20 38.28 -12.59
C GLU A 268 10.63 38.49 -13.10
N LYS A 269 10.80 39.39 -14.08
CA LYS A 269 12.10 39.69 -14.70
C LYS A 269 13.06 40.37 -13.73
N GLU A 270 12.55 41.01 -12.68
CA GLU A 270 13.36 41.67 -11.65
C GLU A 270 14.04 40.68 -10.71
N LEU A 271 13.51 39.45 -10.58
CA LEU A 271 14.08 38.38 -9.76
C LEU A 271 15.26 37.66 -10.43
N GLY A 272 15.42 37.84 -11.75
CA GLY A 272 16.47 37.23 -12.55
C GLY A 272 16.00 36.04 -13.39
N ASP A 273 16.92 35.50 -14.18
CA ASP A 273 16.67 34.36 -15.05
C ASP A 273 16.68 33.04 -14.26
N PRO A 274 15.63 32.19 -14.35
CA PRO A 274 15.57 30.93 -13.61
C PRO A 274 16.75 30.00 -13.86
N LEU A 275 17.29 29.98 -15.07
CA LEU A 275 18.47 29.17 -15.37
C LEU A 275 19.67 29.64 -14.54
N GLU A 276 19.96 30.95 -14.51
CA GLU A 276 21.01 31.51 -13.66
C GLU A 276 20.78 31.21 -12.18
N LEU A 277 19.55 31.40 -11.68
CA LEU A 277 19.21 31.18 -10.28
C LEU A 277 19.39 29.70 -9.88
N MET A 278 19.00 28.77 -10.73
CA MET A 278 19.21 27.34 -10.48
C MET A 278 20.69 26.94 -10.53
N VAL A 279 21.46 27.52 -11.45
CA VAL A 279 22.92 27.32 -11.51
C VAL A 279 23.60 27.86 -10.24
N GLN A 280 23.20 29.04 -9.77
CA GLN A 280 23.67 29.62 -8.51
C GLN A 280 23.29 28.75 -7.30
N PHE A 281 22.04 28.27 -7.26
CA PHE A 281 21.57 27.36 -6.22
C PHE A 281 22.41 26.08 -6.19
N PHE A 282 22.65 25.46 -7.34
CA PHE A 282 23.54 24.30 -7.46
C PHE A 282 24.98 24.63 -7.01
N GLY A 283 25.50 25.81 -7.36
CA GLY A 283 26.78 26.30 -6.87
C GLY A 283 26.88 26.25 -5.34
N LYS A 284 25.82 26.63 -4.62
CA LYS A 284 25.79 26.68 -3.15
C LYS A 284 25.41 25.36 -2.47
N PHE A 285 24.53 24.57 -3.08
CA PHE A 285 23.89 23.40 -2.45
C PHE A 285 24.15 22.07 -3.17
N GLY A 286 24.83 22.06 -4.32
CA GLY A 286 25.05 20.87 -5.15
C GLY A 286 25.84 19.74 -4.47
N ASP A 287 26.63 20.04 -3.43
CA ASP A 287 27.29 19.03 -2.60
C ASP A 287 26.36 18.38 -1.54
N LYS A 288 25.05 18.67 -1.59
CA LYS A 288 24.04 18.10 -0.70
C LYS A 288 23.07 17.18 -1.45
N PRO A 289 22.73 16.00 -0.89
CA PRO A 289 21.77 15.08 -1.49
C PRO A 289 20.38 15.69 -1.77
N CYS A 290 19.97 16.73 -1.02
CA CYS A 290 18.67 17.38 -1.23
C CYS A 290 18.61 18.32 -2.44
N CYS A 291 19.75 18.65 -3.07
CA CYS A 291 19.78 19.62 -4.17
C CYS A 291 18.90 19.18 -5.36
N ILE A 292 18.86 17.88 -5.66
CA ILE A 292 17.98 17.33 -6.69
C ILE A 292 16.50 17.51 -6.33
N THR A 293 16.08 17.18 -5.10
CA THR A 293 14.66 17.29 -4.71
C THR A 293 14.18 18.74 -4.67
N ASP A 294 15.08 19.65 -4.29
CA ASP A 294 14.80 21.08 -4.22
C ASP A 294 14.67 21.71 -5.62
N LEU A 295 15.51 21.30 -6.59
CA LEU A 295 15.46 21.83 -7.96
C LEU A 295 14.42 21.15 -8.85
N LYS A 296 14.14 19.85 -8.63
CA LYS A 296 13.23 19.05 -9.47
C LYS A 296 11.85 19.70 -9.64
N ILE A 297 11.31 20.27 -8.56
CA ILE A 297 9.97 20.90 -8.56
C ILE A 297 9.89 22.20 -9.38
N TYR A 298 11.04 22.78 -9.77
CA TYR A 298 11.09 24.03 -10.53
C TYR A 298 11.56 23.84 -11.98
N LEU A 299 11.94 22.62 -12.40
CA LEU A 299 12.49 22.37 -13.74
C LEU A 299 11.57 22.79 -14.89
N HIS A 300 10.25 22.92 -14.66
CA HIS A 300 9.31 23.47 -15.64
C HIS A 300 9.53 24.95 -15.96
N LEU A 301 10.28 25.68 -15.12
CA LEU A 301 10.69 27.06 -15.39
C LEU A 301 11.75 27.16 -16.50
N LEU A 302 12.39 26.03 -16.87
CA LEU A 302 13.36 25.94 -17.94
C LEU A 302 12.69 25.48 -19.25
N PRO A 303 12.67 26.33 -20.30
CA PRO A 303 12.25 25.93 -21.64
C PRO A 303 13.08 24.75 -22.17
N PRO A 304 12.51 23.88 -23.03
CA PRO A 304 13.23 22.73 -23.61
C PRO A 304 14.59 23.09 -24.24
N GLU A 305 14.68 24.24 -24.88
CA GLU A 305 15.88 24.74 -25.58
C GLU A 305 17.03 25.03 -24.61
N GLN A 306 16.70 25.36 -23.36
CA GLN A 306 17.68 25.72 -22.33
C GLN A 306 18.20 24.50 -21.55
N ARG A 307 17.55 23.33 -21.63
CA ARG A 307 17.88 22.16 -20.80
C ARG A 307 19.30 21.63 -21.03
N SER A 308 19.74 21.58 -22.29
CA SER A 308 21.10 21.16 -22.65
C SER A 308 22.15 22.17 -22.16
N GLN A 309 21.86 23.47 -22.27
CA GLN A 309 22.72 24.54 -21.74
C GLN A 309 22.83 24.45 -20.22
N PHE A 310 21.70 24.25 -19.53
CA PHE A 310 21.66 24.09 -18.09
C PHE A 310 22.53 22.91 -17.63
N LYS A 311 22.35 21.71 -18.21
CA LYS A 311 23.21 20.53 -17.93
C LYS A 311 24.69 20.88 -18.08
N LYS A 312 25.07 21.52 -19.19
CA LYS A 312 26.46 21.89 -19.47
C LYS A 312 27.04 22.79 -18.38
N ARG A 313 26.31 23.85 -18.01
CA ARG A 313 26.73 24.81 -16.98
C ARG A 313 26.84 24.19 -15.59
N LEU A 314 25.95 23.27 -15.24
CA LEU A 314 26.09 22.53 -13.99
C LEU A 314 27.36 21.68 -14.00
N GLY A 315 27.66 21.01 -15.12
CA GLY A 315 28.88 20.22 -15.32
C GLY A 315 30.16 21.05 -15.17
N GLU A 316 30.18 22.28 -15.68
CA GLU A 316 31.31 23.22 -15.51
C GLU A 316 31.59 23.59 -14.04
N LEU A 317 30.59 23.48 -13.16
CA LEU A 317 30.72 23.72 -11.72
C LEU A 317 31.12 22.47 -10.92
N VAL A 318 31.30 21.33 -11.58
CA VAL A 318 31.75 20.09 -10.94
C VAL A 318 33.27 19.99 -11.05
N PRO A 319 34.02 19.98 -9.93
CA PRO A 319 35.47 19.82 -9.96
C PRO A 319 35.82 18.34 -10.21
N LEU A 320 35.91 17.96 -11.48
CA LEU A 320 36.40 16.67 -11.93
C LEU A 320 37.90 16.76 -12.29
N GLY A 321 38.63 15.66 -12.09
CA GLY A 321 40.00 15.51 -12.58
C GLY A 321 40.08 15.43 -14.11
N GLU A 322 41.30 15.44 -14.65
CA GLU A 322 41.53 15.24 -16.09
C GLU A 322 40.97 13.89 -16.55
N ALA A 323 40.43 13.88 -17.77
CA ALA A 323 39.89 12.66 -18.35
C ALA A 323 41.01 11.64 -18.58
N GLY A 324 40.86 10.43 -18.02
CA GLY A 324 41.80 9.33 -18.19
C GLY A 324 41.69 8.66 -19.57
N GLU A 325 42.37 7.54 -19.76
CA GLU A 325 42.32 6.74 -21.00
C GLU A 325 40.90 6.29 -21.38
N ASP A 326 40.04 6.07 -20.38
CA ASP A 326 38.63 5.70 -20.56
C ASP A 326 37.72 6.88 -20.97
N GLY A 327 38.27 8.10 -21.05
CA GLY A 327 37.56 9.30 -21.50
C GLY A 327 36.68 9.98 -20.43
N PHE A 328 36.73 9.52 -19.17
CA PHE A 328 35.96 10.09 -18.05
C PHE A 328 36.85 10.87 -17.07
N GLY A 329 36.37 12.04 -16.62
CA GLY A 329 36.94 12.75 -15.48
C GLY A 329 36.25 12.33 -14.18
N PHE A 330 37.02 12.14 -13.10
CA PHE A 330 36.49 11.62 -11.84
C PHE A 330 36.52 12.65 -10.70
N PRO A 331 35.60 12.57 -9.72
CA PRO A 331 35.59 13.47 -8.57
C PRO A 331 36.79 13.19 -7.63
N GLY A 332 37.38 14.25 -7.08
CA GLY A 332 38.48 14.16 -6.11
C GLY A 332 38.04 13.97 -4.66
N ASP A 333 36.80 14.32 -4.32
CA ASP A 333 36.23 14.18 -2.98
C ASP A 333 34.71 13.88 -3.01
N THR A 334 34.11 13.66 -1.83
CA THR A 334 32.69 13.33 -1.71
C THR A 334 31.76 14.49 -2.10
N LYS A 335 32.21 15.75 -2.02
CA LYS A 335 31.41 16.93 -2.41
C LYS A 335 31.34 17.04 -3.93
N ALA A 336 32.47 16.86 -4.60
CA ALA A 336 32.57 16.80 -6.06
C ALA A 336 31.73 15.63 -6.61
N LEU A 337 31.81 14.47 -5.95
CA LEU A 337 31.02 13.30 -6.29
C LEU A 337 29.52 13.59 -6.20
N GLN A 338 29.05 14.17 -5.08
CA GLN A 338 27.64 14.50 -4.88
C GLN A 338 27.14 15.55 -5.88
N ARG A 339 27.98 16.53 -6.26
CA ARG A 339 27.67 17.50 -7.31
C ARG A 339 27.46 16.82 -8.65
N HIS A 340 28.41 15.99 -9.07
CA HIS A 340 28.31 15.25 -10.32
C HIS A 340 27.05 14.36 -10.35
N LEU A 341 26.80 13.63 -9.27
CA LEU A 341 25.62 12.78 -9.12
C LEU A 341 24.33 13.58 -9.28
N CYS A 342 24.25 14.77 -8.67
CA CYS A 342 23.11 15.68 -8.82
C CYS A 342 22.94 16.13 -10.28
N VAL A 343 24.01 16.40 -11.03
CA VAL A 343 23.94 16.70 -12.48
C VAL A 343 23.37 15.52 -13.26
N CYS A 344 23.80 14.29 -12.97
CA CYS A 344 23.25 13.10 -13.59
C CYS A 344 21.75 12.96 -13.31
N GLN A 345 21.34 13.11 -12.05
CA GLN A 345 19.93 13.01 -11.64
C GLN A 345 19.05 14.09 -12.28
N LEU A 346 19.53 15.34 -12.33
CA LEU A 346 18.84 16.45 -13.02
C LEU A 346 18.76 16.20 -14.52
N SER A 347 19.80 15.62 -15.12
CA SER A 347 19.79 15.23 -16.54
C SER A 347 18.72 14.18 -16.83
N ARG A 348 18.52 13.22 -15.91
CA ARG A 348 17.42 12.24 -16.01
C ARG A 348 16.06 12.92 -15.89
N ALA A 349 15.87 13.78 -14.89
CA ALA A 349 14.62 14.49 -14.62
C ALA A 349 14.21 15.46 -15.74
N LEU A 350 15.17 15.95 -16.53
CA LEU A 350 14.95 16.77 -17.72
C LEU A 350 14.62 15.96 -18.99
N GLY A 351 14.67 14.62 -18.90
CA GLY A 351 14.42 13.71 -20.03
C GLY A 351 15.64 13.49 -20.93
N LEU A 352 16.81 14.05 -20.61
CA LEU A 352 17.98 14.02 -21.50
C LEU A 352 18.56 12.61 -21.68
N GLN A 353 18.45 11.75 -20.65
CA GLN A 353 18.91 10.36 -20.72
C GLN A 353 17.95 9.47 -21.52
N HIS A 354 16.66 9.75 -21.47
CA HIS A 354 15.63 9.03 -22.24
C HIS A 354 15.73 9.31 -23.74
N ALA A 355 16.20 10.50 -24.11
CA ALA A 355 16.40 10.92 -25.50
C ALA A 355 17.66 10.31 -26.15
N LEU A 356 18.51 9.61 -25.40
CA LEU A 356 19.66 8.89 -25.94
C LEU A 356 19.21 7.68 -26.75
N ASP A 357 19.96 7.36 -27.81
CA ASP A 357 19.83 6.10 -28.52
C ASP A 357 20.45 4.93 -27.72
N THR A 358 20.31 3.71 -28.23
CA THR A 358 20.83 2.50 -27.57
C THR A 358 22.32 2.60 -27.25
N GLU A 359 23.14 3.08 -28.19
CA GLU A 359 24.57 3.25 -27.98
C GLU A 359 24.89 4.33 -26.92
N GLY A 360 24.16 5.45 -26.95
CA GLY A 360 24.26 6.50 -25.94
C GLY A 360 23.90 6.02 -24.54
N LYS A 361 22.85 5.21 -24.40
CA LYS A 361 22.45 4.60 -23.11
C LYS A 361 23.48 3.61 -22.60
N LEU A 362 24.05 2.78 -23.47
CA LEU A 362 25.13 1.86 -23.10
C LEU A 362 26.38 2.60 -22.64
N ARG A 363 26.78 3.68 -23.34
CA ARG A 363 27.90 4.54 -22.90
C ARG A 363 27.62 5.21 -21.55
N LEU A 364 26.41 5.70 -21.34
CA LEU A 364 26.00 6.28 -20.06
C LEU A 364 26.07 5.24 -18.93
N ILE A 365 25.63 4.00 -19.17
CA ILE A 365 25.78 2.91 -18.20
C ILE A 365 27.25 2.69 -17.85
N THR A 366 28.14 2.64 -18.84
CA THR A 366 29.58 2.49 -18.62
C THR A 366 30.14 3.63 -17.76
N GLU A 367 29.76 4.88 -18.05
CA GLU A 367 30.16 6.06 -17.27
C GLU A 367 29.68 5.98 -15.82
N LEU A 368 28.39 5.67 -15.61
CA LEU A 368 27.78 5.55 -14.29
C LEU A 368 28.43 4.42 -13.46
N LYS A 369 28.71 3.27 -14.08
CA LYS A 369 29.43 2.17 -13.42
C LYS A 369 30.85 2.60 -13.04
N ALA A 370 31.61 3.20 -13.96
CA ALA A 370 32.95 3.69 -13.67
C ALA A 370 32.96 4.68 -12.47
N HIS A 371 31.99 5.58 -12.42
CA HIS A 371 31.82 6.52 -11.31
C HIS A 371 31.39 5.84 -10.00
N TYR A 372 30.54 4.82 -10.07
CA TYR A 372 30.17 4.00 -8.93
C TYR A 372 31.43 3.37 -8.30
N HIS A 373 32.22 2.65 -9.11
CA HIS A 373 33.43 1.95 -8.68
C HIS A 373 34.50 2.90 -8.15
N HIS A 374 34.77 4.01 -8.86
CA HIS A 374 35.68 5.05 -8.37
C HIS A 374 35.23 5.60 -7.02
N GLY A 375 33.94 5.85 -6.86
CA GLY A 375 33.38 6.43 -5.64
C GLY A 375 33.45 5.53 -4.40
N LEU A 376 33.55 4.20 -4.57
CA LEU A 376 33.71 3.25 -3.44
C LEU A 376 34.97 3.53 -2.62
N GLN A 377 35.98 4.16 -3.20
CA GLN A 377 37.20 4.52 -2.46
C GLN A 377 36.93 5.49 -1.30
N PHE A 378 35.90 6.34 -1.42
CA PHE A 378 35.58 7.36 -0.42
C PHE A 378 34.81 6.79 0.78
N GLY A 379 34.17 5.62 0.63
CA GLY A 379 33.40 4.98 1.69
C GLY A 379 33.99 3.67 2.20
N LYS A 380 35.30 3.44 2.02
CA LYS A 380 36.01 2.28 2.59
C LYS A 380 35.90 2.18 4.12
N SER A 381 35.73 3.32 4.80
CA SER A 381 35.56 3.41 6.26
C SER A 381 34.10 3.43 6.71
N CYS A 382 33.14 3.40 5.79
CA CYS A 382 31.71 3.41 6.14
C CYS A 382 31.34 2.14 6.91
N LEU A 383 30.48 2.30 7.91
CA LEU A 383 29.87 1.15 8.57
C LEU A 383 28.95 0.43 7.58
N LYS A 384 28.71 -0.87 7.77
CA LYS A 384 27.76 -1.64 6.93
C LYS A 384 26.34 -1.06 6.93
N THR A 385 25.99 -0.29 7.96
CA THR A 385 24.71 0.40 8.13
C THR A 385 24.64 1.76 7.42
N GLU A 386 25.78 2.29 6.97
CA GLU A 386 25.87 3.52 6.21
C GLU A 386 25.86 3.20 4.71
N LEU A 387 25.25 4.07 3.93
CA LEU A 387 25.25 3.93 2.47
C LEU A 387 26.59 4.43 1.91
N GLN A 388 27.06 3.81 0.82
CA GLN A 388 28.21 4.34 0.10
C GLN A 388 27.82 5.65 -0.59
N PHE A 389 28.78 6.59 -0.66
CA PHE A 389 28.55 7.90 -1.30
C PHE A 389 28.17 7.77 -2.79
N SER A 390 28.59 6.69 -3.45
CA SER A 390 28.37 6.45 -4.86
C SER A 390 27.18 5.54 -5.21
N ASP A 391 26.43 5.04 -4.23
CA ASP A 391 25.34 4.07 -4.44
C ASP A 391 24.32 4.51 -5.50
N MET A 392 24.02 5.81 -5.55
CA MET A 392 23.03 6.33 -6.50
C MET A 392 23.50 6.25 -7.96
N TYR A 393 24.80 6.17 -8.25
CA TYR A 393 25.28 5.87 -9.61
C TYR A 393 24.89 4.46 -10.04
N CYS A 394 25.03 3.48 -9.14
CA CYS A 394 24.58 2.10 -9.37
C CYS A 394 23.06 2.06 -9.61
N LEU A 395 22.27 2.75 -8.78
CA LEU A 395 20.82 2.81 -8.97
C LEU A 395 20.42 3.47 -10.30
N MET A 396 21.11 4.54 -10.70
CA MET A 396 20.90 5.18 -12.00
C MET A 396 21.26 4.25 -13.16
N ALA A 397 22.36 3.51 -13.09
CA ALA A 397 22.73 2.54 -14.12
C ALA A 397 21.65 1.45 -14.24
N ALA A 398 21.14 0.95 -13.12
CA ALA A 398 20.03 0.00 -13.08
C ALA A 398 18.77 0.55 -13.77
N HIS A 399 18.40 1.81 -13.55
CA HIS A 399 17.27 2.43 -14.24
C HIS A 399 17.48 2.51 -15.76
N VAL A 400 18.69 2.84 -16.23
CA VAL A 400 18.98 2.89 -17.67
C VAL A 400 18.95 1.49 -18.30
N TYR A 401 19.38 0.45 -17.57
CA TYR A 401 19.19 -0.94 -18.03
C TYR A 401 17.71 -1.31 -18.15
N VAL A 402 16.88 -0.90 -17.19
CA VAL A 402 15.42 -1.13 -17.24
C VAL A 402 14.80 -0.38 -18.43
N ASP A 403 15.24 0.85 -18.71
CA ASP A 403 14.79 1.61 -19.88
C ASP A 403 15.14 0.85 -21.18
N LEU A 404 16.39 0.39 -21.32
CA LEU A 404 16.84 -0.40 -22.46
C LEU A 404 16.05 -1.70 -22.63
N TRP A 405 15.82 -2.44 -21.54
CA TRP A 405 15.00 -3.64 -21.58
C TRP A 405 13.57 -3.34 -22.05
N THR A 406 12.95 -2.29 -21.50
CA THR A 406 11.56 -1.92 -21.84
C THR A 406 11.43 -1.50 -23.30
N GLU A 407 12.44 -0.83 -23.86
CA GLU A 407 12.42 -0.35 -25.24
C GLU A 407 12.81 -1.42 -26.28
N THR A 408 13.72 -2.34 -25.93
CA THR A 408 14.28 -3.32 -26.88
C THR A 408 13.71 -4.73 -26.72
N GLY A 409 13.17 -5.05 -25.54
CA GLY A 409 12.80 -6.41 -25.15
C GLY A 409 13.98 -7.34 -24.87
N ASP A 410 15.23 -6.86 -24.87
CA ASP A 410 16.41 -7.70 -24.60
C ASP A 410 16.54 -8.01 -23.11
N GLU A 411 16.17 -9.23 -22.72
CA GLU A 411 16.25 -9.74 -21.35
C GLU A 411 17.69 -9.76 -20.81
N ASN A 412 18.72 -9.72 -21.66
CA ASN A 412 20.11 -9.56 -21.22
C ASN A 412 20.31 -8.28 -20.39
N MET A 413 19.58 -7.21 -20.70
CA MET A 413 19.65 -5.97 -19.92
C MET A 413 19.14 -6.16 -18.49
N LEU A 414 18.15 -7.04 -18.25
CA LEU A 414 17.70 -7.39 -16.90
C LEU A 414 18.75 -8.18 -16.12
N TRP A 415 19.44 -9.12 -16.77
CA TRP A 415 20.52 -9.88 -16.12
C TRP A 415 21.68 -8.98 -15.70
N GLN A 416 22.07 -8.03 -16.57
CA GLN A 416 23.08 -7.03 -16.24
C GLN A 416 22.61 -6.06 -15.13
N CYS A 417 21.32 -5.71 -15.13
CA CYS A 417 20.69 -4.91 -14.06
C CYS A 417 20.73 -5.62 -12.70
N LEU A 418 20.38 -6.90 -12.66
CA LEU A 418 20.50 -7.71 -11.43
C LEU A 418 21.95 -7.79 -10.96
N SER A 419 22.90 -7.98 -11.89
CA SER A 419 24.32 -8.06 -11.58
C SER A 419 24.83 -6.79 -10.90
N VAL A 420 24.53 -5.61 -11.45
CA VAL A 420 25.01 -4.33 -10.88
C VAL A 420 24.37 -4.04 -9.52
N LEU A 421 23.12 -4.45 -9.31
CA LEU A 421 22.43 -4.27 -8.03
C LEU A 421 22.89 -5.25 -6.95
N GLU A 422 23.17 -6.51 -7.30
CA GLU A 422 23.76 -7.51 -6.38
C GLU A 422 25.17 -7.11 -5.97
N GLU A 423 25.99 -6.64 -6.92
CA GLU A 423 27.28 -6.03 -6.64
C GLU A 423 27.12 -4.83 -5.69
N GLY A 424 26.21 -3.90 -6.03
CA GLY A 424 25.85 -2.76 -5.21
C GLY A 424 25.51 -3.13 -3.77
N LEU A 425 24.68 -4.15 -3.60
CA LEU A 425 24.24 -4.65 -2.29
C LEU A 425 25.37 -5.33 -1.51
N SER A 426 26.36 -5.92 -2.20
CA SER A 426 27.53 -6.51 -1.55
C SER A 426 28.42 -5.45 -0.85
N PHE A 427 28.51 -4.25 -1.43
CA PHE A 427 29.22 -3.10 -0.84
C PHE A 427 28.34 -2.27 0.12
N SER A 428 27.02 -2.24 -0.11
CA SER A 428 26.05 -1.44 0.64
C SER A 428 24.86 -2.29 1.12
N PRO A 429 25.06 -3.22 2.07
CA PRO A 429 24.04 -4.21 2.46
C PRO A 429 22.82 -3.61 3.15
N SER A 430 22.89 -2.36 3.63
CA SER A 430 21.76 -1.63 4.21
C SER A 430 20.98 -0.77 3.21
N ASN A 431 21.35 -0.76 1.93
CA ASN A 431 20.66 0.05 0.92
C ASN A 431 19.27 -0.51 0.59
N ALA A 432 18.23 0.19 1.05
CA ALA A 432 16.84 -0.21 0.84
C ALA A 432 16.40 -0.12 -0.63
N GLN A 433 16.94 0.84 -1.41
CA GLN A 433 16.55 1.02 -2.81
C GLN A 433 17.06 -0.14 -3.68
N PHE A 434 18.29 -0.63 -3.43
CA PHE A 434 18.79 -1.84 -4.11
C PHE A 434 17.93 -3.06 -3.80
N LYS A 435 17.58 -3.27 -2.53
CA LYS A 435 16.73 -4.40 -2.10
C LYS A 435 15.34 -4.34 -2.73
N LEU A 436 14.70 -3.17 -2.73
CA LEU A 436 13.37 -2.98 -3.30
C LEU A 436 13.37 -3.17 -4.83
N LEU A 437 14.39 -2.66 -5.52
CA LEU A 437 14.50 -2.81 -6.97
C LEU A 437 14.85 -4.25 -7.37
N LEU A 438 15.77 -4.91 -6.66
CA LEU A 438 16.05 -6.35 -6.83
C LEU A 438 14.80 -7.18 -6.61
N LEU A 439 14.04 -6.89 -5.55
CA LEU A 439 12.78 -7.57 -5.26
C LEU A 439 11.83 -7.46 -6.46
N LEU A 440 11.63 -6.23 -6.98
CA LEU A 440 10.75 -6.00 -8.12
C LEU A 440 11.24 -6.75 -9.37
N LEU A 441 12.54 -6.67 -9.68
CA LEU A 441 13.13 -7.34 -10.85
C LEU A 441 13.02 -8.86 -10.76
N PHE A 442 13.29 -9.47 -9.60
CA PHE A 442 13.10 -10.90 -9.39
C PHE A 442 11.63 -11.30 -9.58
N CYS A 443 10.68 -10.54 -9.02
CA CYS A 443 9.25 -10.77 -9.24
C CYS A 443 8.86 -10.67 -10.73
N ARG A 444 9.43 -9.71 -11.48
CA ARG A 444 9.20 -9.56 -12.93
C ARG A 444 9.75 -10.73 -13.74
N LEU A 445 10.87 -11.32 -13.30
CA LEU A 445 11.44 -12.54 -13.86
C LEU A 445 10.77 -13.83 -13.35
N GLY A 446 9.73 -13.74 -12.51
CA GLY A 446 9.03 -14.90 -11.96
C GLY A 446 9.73 -15.63 -10.82
N ALA A 447 10.80 -15.06 -10.26
CA ALA A 447 11.52 -15.61 -9.11
C ALA A 447 11.09 -14.92 -7.81
N PHE A 448 10.68 -15.70 -6.81
CA PHE A 448 10.19 -15.18 -5.54
C PHE A 448 10.98 -15.68 -4.32
N GLN A 449 11.72 -16.79 -4.42
CA GLN A 449 12.53 -17.26 -3.29
C GLN A 449 13.58 -16.21 -2.82
N PRO A 450 14.32 -15.51 -3.70
CA PRO A 450 15.26 -14.45 -3.28
C PRO A 450 14.57 -13.24 -2.65
N VAL A 451 13.31 -13.00 -3.02
CA VAL A 451 12.49 -11.87 -2.53
C VAL A 451 12.23 -11.99 -1.04
N VAL A 452 12.04 -13.21 -0.53
CA VAL A 452 11.82 -13.45 0.90
C VAL A 452 13.01 -12.98 1.73
N ASP A 453 14.23 -13.29 1.29
CA ASP A 453 15.46 -12.90 1.99
C ASP A 453 15.69 -11.39 1.89
N LEU A 454 15.50 -10.81 0.70
CA LEU A 454 15.62 -9.36 0.48
C LEU A 454 14.64 -8.58 1.37
N TYR A 455 13.37 -8.96 1.38
CA TYR A 455 12.34 -8.32 2.20
C TYR A 455 12.59 -8.52 3.70
N SER A 456 13.00 -9.72 4.13
CA SER A 456 13.36 -9.96 5.53
C SER A 456 14.53 -9.07 5.95
N SER A 457 15.49 -8.83 5.06
CA SER A 457 16.63 -7.94 5.32
C SER A 457 16.29 -6.44 5.32
N LEU A 458 15.11 -6.04 4.83
CA LEU A 458 14.58 -4.68 4.98
C LEU A 458 14.07 -4.44 6.41
N ASP A 459 13.81 -5.50 7.17
CA ASP A 459 13.27 -5.44 8.53
C ASP A 459 11.96 -4.63 8.62
N ALA A 460 11.06 -4.85 7.65
CA ALA A 460 9.79 -4.16 7.55
C ALA A 460 8.88 -4.48 8.75
N LYS A 461 8.43 -3.45 9.47
CA LYS A 461 7.65 -3.54 10.71
C LYS A 461 6.39 -2.68 10.72
N HIS A 462 5.42 -3.12 11.51
CA HIS A 462 4.21 -2.36 11.83
C HIS A 462 3.51 -1.83 10.56
N VAL A 463 3.35 -0.51 10.43
CA VAL A 463 2.66 0.16 9.31
C VAL A 463 3.29 -0.16 7.94
N GLN A 464 4.55 -0.62 7.92
CA GLN A 464 5.20 -1.07 6.69
C GLN A 464 4.51 -2.30 6.09
N HIS A 465 3.86 -3.14 6.90
CA HIS A 465 3.07 -4.26 6.37
C HIS A 465 1.82 -3.82 5.60
N ASP A 466 1.30 -2.61 5.82
CA ASP A 466 0.19 -2.04 5.01
C ASP A 466 0.70 -1.27 3.79
N THR A 467 1.82 -0.57 3.94
CA THR A 467 2.35 0.33 2.91
C THR A 467 3.25 -0.38 1.88
N ILE A 468 4.09 -1.33 2.28
CA ILE A 468 5.02 -2.06 1.38
C ILE A 468 4.83 -3.58 1.39
N GLY A 469 3.99 -4.12 2.29
CA GLY A 469 3.70 -5.56 2.38
C GLY A 469 3.08 -6.15 1.11
N TYR A 470 2.42 -5.32 0.29
CA TYR A 470 1.87 -5.72 -1.01
C TYR A 470 2.95 -6.27 -1.96
N LEU A 471 4.21 -5.84 -1.81
CA LEU A 471 5.34 -6.34 -2.60
C LEU A 471 5.60 -7.84 -2.39
N LEU A 472 5.16 -8.42 -1.26
CA LEU A 472 5.19 -9.86 -1.05
C LEU A 472 3.88 -10.51 -1.47
N THR A 473 2.76 -10.03 -0.93
CA THR A 473 1.47 -10.74 -1.04
C THR A 473 0.93 -10.73 -2.46
N ARG A 474 1.32 -9.76 -3.29
CA ARG A 474 0.96 -9.72 -4.71
C ARG A 474 1.59 -10.87 -5.50
N TYR A 475 2.81 -11.28 -5.15
CA TYR A 475 3.63 -12.16 -5.99
C TYR A 475 3.81 -13.57 -5.43
N ALA A 476 3.86 -13.73 -4.10
CA ALA A 476 4.18 -15.02 -3.48
C ALA A 476 3.28 -16.16 -3.97
N GLY A 477 1.96 -15.97 -3.87
CA GLY A 477 0.98 -16.96 -4.32
C GLY A 477 0.93 -17.10 -5.84
N SER A 478 1.03 -15.98 -6.58
CA SER A 478 0.94 -15.99 -8.04
C SER A 478 2.13 -16.66 -8.72
N LEU A 479 3.27 -16.76 -8.03
CA LEU A 479 4.47 -17.44 -8.50
C LEU A 479 4.63 -18.85 -7.89
N GLY A 480 3.59 -19.41 -7.27
CA GLY A 480 3.56 -20.80 -6.80
C GLY A 480 4.35 -21.07 -5.53
N GLN A 481 4.72 -20.04 -4.75
CA GLN A 481 5.42 -20.15 -3.47
C GLN A 481 4.40 -20.06 -2.33
N PHE A 482 3.61 -21.12 -2.13
CA PHE A 482 2.49 -21.14 -1.20
C PHE A 482 2.93 -21.03 0.26
N ALA A 483 4.06 -21.63 0.63
CA ALA A 483 4.61 -21.49 1.97
C ALA A 483 4.98 -20.03 2.28
N ALA A 484 5.67 -19.36 1.36
CA ALA A 484 6.04 -17.96 1.50
C ALA A 484 4.82 -17.03 1.46
N ALA A 485 3.81 -17.35 0.64
CA ALA A 485 2.54 -16.63 0.58
C ALA A 485 1.78 -16.69 1.92
N SER A 486 1.71 -17.88 2.51
CA SER A 486 1.14 -18.11 3.83
C SER A 486 1.82 -17.26 4.90
N GLN A 487 3.15 -17.29 4.94
CA GLN A 487 3.93 -16.53 5.91
C GLN A 487 3.74 -15.02 5.74
N SER A 488 3.79 -14.53 4.49
CA SER A 488 3.59 -13.13 4.14
C SER A 488 2.21 -12.63 4.60
N CYS A 489 1.16 -13.40 4.31
CA CYS A 489 -0.19 -13.07 4.75
C CYS A 489 -0.31 -13.03 6.28
N ASN A 490 0.32 -13.99 6.97
CA ASN A 490 0.31 -14.06 8.42
C ASN A 490 1.02 -12.88 9.09
N PHE A 491 2.10 -12.36 8.50
CA PHE A 491 2.76 -11.15 9.01
C PHE A 491 1.85 -9.93 8.90
N SER A 492 1.24 -9.68 7.74
CA SER A 492 0.32 -8.56 7.56
C SER A 492 -0.92 -8.68 8.44
N LEU A 493 -1.55 -9.86 8.55
CA LEU A 493 -2.72 -10.09 9.42
C LEU A 493 -2.39 -9.88 10.90
N ARG A 494 -1.21 -10.31 11.36
CA ARG A 494 -0.77 -10.05 12.74
C ARG A 494 -0.68 -8.56 13.01
N PHE A 495 -0.14 -7.76 12.08
CA PHE A 495 -0.12 -6.31 12.21
C PHE A 495 -1.52 -5.71 12.32
N PHE A 496 -2.42 -5.98 11.36
CA PHE A 496 -3.76 -5.38 11.37
C PHE A 496 -4.55 -5.74 12.64
N HIS A 497 -4.47 -6.99 13.07
CA HIS A 497 -5.14 -7.45 14.29
C HIS A 497 -4.54 -6.84 15.57
N SER A 498 -3.21 -6.72 15.67
CA SER A 498 -2.57 -6.05 16.81
C SER A 498 -2.91 -4.57 16.82
N ASN A 499 -2.89 -3.91 15.66
CA ASN A 499 -3.22 -2.48 15.54
C ASN A 499 -4.63 -2.15 16.04
N GLN A 500 -5.62 -3.00 15.76
CA GLN A 500 -6.99 -2.83 16.28
C GLN A 500 -7.03 -2.77 17.82
N LYS A 501 -6.22 -3.60 18.48
CA LYS A 501 -6.08 -3.63 19.93
C LYS A 501 -5.28 -2.43 20.44
N ASP A 502 -4.09 -2.23 19.90
CA ASP A 502 -3.12 -1.25 20.39
C ASP A 502 -3.64 0.18 20.22
N THR A 503 -4.23 0.51 19.06
CA THR A 503 -4.82 1.84 18.84
C THR A 503 -5.93 2.15 19.84
N SER A 504 -6.71 1.15 20.23
CA SER A 504 -7.77 1.32 21.24
C SER A 504 -7.20 1.64 22.63
N GLU A 505 -6.04 1.09 22.99
CA GLU A 505 -5.32 1.45 24.22
C GLU A 505 -4.68 2.84 24.13
N TYR A 506 -4.16 3.23 22.96
CA TYR A 506 -3.62 4.59 22.78
C TYR A 506 -4.70 5.68 22.84
N ILE A 507 -5.93 5.40 22.39
CA ILE A 507 -7.08 6.29 22.59
C ILE A 507 -7.38 6.46 24.08
N ILE A 508 -7.34 5.37 24.87
CA ILE A 508 -7.50 5.42 26.33
C ILE A 508 -6.39 6.28 26.98
N GLN A 509 -5.14 6.11 26.54
CA GLN A 509 -4.02 6.90 27.05
C GLN A 509 -4.14 8.38 26.68
N ALA A 510 -4.66 8.71 25.49
CA ALA A 510 -4.87 10.09 25.07
C ALA A 510 -5.84 10.84 26.01
N TYR A 511 -6.91 10.19 26.49
CA TYR A 511 -7.76 10.77 27.53
C TYR A 511 -6.99 11.00 28.85
N LYS A 512 -6.17 10.05 29.27
CA LYS A 512 -5.42 10.13 30.54
C LYS A 512 -4.36 11.24 30.53
N TYR A 513 -3.68 11.43 29.40
CA TYR A 513 -2.63 12.44 29.25
C TYR A 513 -3.15 13.79 28.74
N GLY A 514 -4.45 13.93 28.48
CA GLY A 514 -5.05 15.18 27.97
C GLY A 514 -4.70 15.49 26.51
N ALA A 515 -4.31 14.49 25.72
CA ALA A 515 -4.02 14.65 24.29
C ALA A 515 -5.31 14.64 23.45
N PHE A 516 -6.23 15.57 23.73
CA PHE A 516 -7.58 15.55 23.17
C PHE A 516 -7.61 15.73 21.65
N GLU A 517 -6.73 16.58 21.09
CA GLU A 517 -6.61 16.79 19.63
C GLU A 517 -6.20 15.51 18.88
N LYS A 518 -5.49 14.59 19.55
CA LYS A 518 -5.03 13.33 18.95
C LYS A 518 -6.07 12.22 18.94
N ILE A 519 -7.13 12.32 19.73
CA ILE A 519 -8.18 11.30 19.78
C ILE A 519 -8.89 11.16 18.41
N PRO A 520 -9.37 12.25 17.76
CA PRO A 520 -9.91 12.16 16.40
C PRO A 520 -8.91 11.59 15.39
N GLU A 521 -7.63 11.98 15.47
CA GLU A 521 -6.56 11.48 14.59
C GLU A 521 -6.36 9.96 14.76
N PHE A 522 -6.28 9.45 16.00
CA PHE A 522 -6.15 8.02 16.27
C PHE A 522 -7.37 7.22 15.79
N ILE A 523 -8.58 7.76 15.93
CA ILE A 523 -9.79 7.13 15.41
C ILE A 523 -9.76 7.10 13.89
N ALA A 524 -9.39 8.21 13.23
CA ALA A 524 -9.27 8.27 11.77
C ALA A 524 -8.20 7.28 11.26
N PHE A 525 -7.05 7.19 11.93
CA PHE A 525 -5.99 6.24 11.62
C PHE A 525 -6.46 4.78 11.78
N ARG A 526 -7.13 4.46 12.89
CA ARG A 526 -7.73 3.13 13.12
C ARG A 526 -8.71 2.75 12.02
N THR A 527 -9.60 3.69 11.67
CA THR A 527 -10.61 3.50 10.62
C THR A 527 -9.94 3.29 9.26
N ARG A 528 -8.94 4.12 8.92
CA ARG A 528 -8.15 3.99 7.67
C ARG A 528 -7.48 2.62 7.54
N LEU A 529 -6.91 2.09 8.63
CA LEU A 529 -6.28 0.76 8.62
C LEU A 529 -7.31 -0.38 8.56
N ASN A 530 -8.45 -0.26 9.26
CA ASN A 530 -9.54 -1.23 9.18
C ASN A 530 -10.21 -1.26 7.80
N GLN A 531 -10.17 -0.14 7.08
CA GLN A 531 -10.67 0.01 5.72
C GLN A 531 -9.58 -0.21 4.65
N SER A 532 -8.39 -0.69 5.03
CA SER A 532 -7.31 -0.90 4.07
C SER A 532 -7.68 -1.94 3.00
N LEU A 533 -7.41 -1.58 1.73
CA LEU A 533 -7.45 -2.50 0.58
C LEU A 533 -6.56 -3.71 0.85
N HIS A 534 -5.32 -3.47 1.31
CA HIS A 534 -4.35 -4.54 1.56
C HIS A 534 -4.84 -5.47 2.67
N PHE A 535 -5.50 -4.96 3.71
CA PHE A 535 -6.08 -5.81 4.75
C PHE A 535 -7.14 -6.75 4.19
N ALA A 536 -8.05 -6.23 3.35
CA ALA A 536 -9.08 -7.04 2.70
C ALA A 536 -8.48 -8.09 1.75
N GLN A 537 -7.47 -7.70 0.96
CA GLN A 537 -6.74 -8.62 0.08
C GLN A 537 -6.07 -9.76 0.84
N VAL A 538 -5.28 -9.44 1.87
CA VAL A 538 -4.55 -10.45 2.64
C VAL A 538 -5.53 -11.38 3.36
N ARG A 539 -6.64 -10.85 3.90
CA ARG A 539 -7.67 -11.68 4.53
C ARG A 539 -8.24 -12.70 3.56
N THR A 540 -8.66 -12.25 2.38
CA THR A 540 -9.25 -13.11 1.34
C THR A 540 -8.25 -14.11 0.80
N GLU A 541 -7.04 -13.68 0.43
CA GLU A 541 -6.02 -14.56 -0.11
C GLU A 541 -5.51 -15.57 0.92
N ARG A 542 -5.43 -15.20 2.21
CA ARG A 542 -5.09 -16.15 3.27
C ARG A 542 -6.12 -17.28 3.36
N MET A 543 -7.41 -16.93 3.37
CA MET A 543 -8.50 -17.91 3.45
C MET A 543 -8.54 -18.81 2.21
N LEU A 544 -8.40 -18.24 1.01
CA LEU A 544 -8.34 -19.01 -0.23
C LEU A 544 -7.12 -19.93 -0.26
N LEU A 545 -5.96 -19.46 0.17
CA LEU A 545 -4.75 -20.27 0.25
C LEU A 545 -4.94 -21.46 1.18
N ASP A 546 -5.50 -21.26 2.38
CA ASP A 546 -5.79 -22.35 3.33
C ASP A 546 -6.77 -23.38 2.76
N LEU A 547 -7.79 -22.93 2.01
CA LEU A 547 -8.65 -23.85 1.26
C LEU A 547 -7.84 -24.63 0.23
N TYR A 548 -7.08 -23.95 -0.63
CA TYR A 548 -6.31 -24.61 -1.70
C TYR A 548 -5.27 -25.59 -1.17
N THR A 549 -4.63 -25.34 -0.03
CA THR A 549 -3.58 -26.21 0.49
C THR A 549 -4.05 -27.28 1.46
N GLU A 550 -5.12 -27.04 2.23
CA GLU A 550 -5.51 -27.90 3.37
C GLU A 550 -6.88 -28.57 3.23
N ALA A 551 -7.86 -27.92 2.57
CA ALA A 551 -9.22 -28.46 2.48
C ALA A 551 -9.27 -29.72 1.59
N ASP A 552 -10.00 -30.73 2.01
CA ASP A 552 -10.03 -32.11 1.47
C ASP A 552 -8.66 -32.80 1.37
N VAL A 553 -7.64 -32.27 2.06
CA VAL A 553 -6.33 -32.91 2.29
C VAL A 553 -6.21 -33.30 3.77
N THR A 554 -6.46 -32.36 4.66
CA THR A 554 -6.36 -32.55 6.12
C THR A 554 -7.73 -32.51 6.80
N LEU A 555 -8.56 -31.54 6.43
CA LEU A 555 -9.94 -31.38 6.92
C LEU A 555 -10.88 -31.40 5.72
N SER A 556 -12.16 -31.75 5.92
CA SER A 556 -13.14 -31.56 4.85
C SER A 556 -13.33 -30.08 4.53
N LEU A 557 -13.76 -29.75 3.29
CA LEU A 557 -14.07 -28.37 2.91
C LEU A 557 -15.03 -27.68 3.90
N GLU A 558 -16.04 -28.40 4.39
CA GLU A 558 -17.00 -27.88 5.37
C GLU A 558 -16.35 -27.53 6.71
N GLU A 559 -15.48 -28.40 7.23
CA GLU A 559 -14.75 -28.16 8.48
C GLU A 559 -13.80 -26.98 8.35
N SER A 560 -13.08 -26.86 7.21
CA SER A 560 -12.21 -25.71 6.92
C SER A 560 -13.00 -24.40 6.87
N VAL A 561 -14.12 -24.36 6.15
CA VAL A 561 -14.99 -23.18 6.05
C VAL A 561 -15.55 -22.78 7.43
N LYS A 562 -15.99 -23.77 8.23
CA LYS A 562 -16.48 -23.54 9.59
C LYS A 562 -15.37 -22.99 10.51
N ALA A 563 -14.16 -23.54 10.44
CA ALA A 563 -13.03 -23.10 11.25
C ALA A 563 -12.61 -21.66 10.94
N MET A 564 -12.65 -21.25 9.67
CA MET A 564 -12.37 -19.88 9.26
C MET A 564 -13.52 -18.90 9.56
N GLY A 565 -14.70 -19.43 9.87
CA GLY A 565 -15.88 -18.64 10.20
C GLY A 565 -16.50 -17.88 9.02
N VAL A 566 -16.25 -18.32 7.78
CA VAL A 566 -16.77 -17.67 6.56
C VAL A 566 -18.29 -17.88 6.46
N CYS A 567 -19.04 -16.78 6.32
CA CYS A 567 -20.47 -16.81 6.07
C CYS A 567 -20.73 -16.37 4.61
N PRO A 568 -21.41 -17.17 3.77
CA PRO A 568 -21.64 -16.77 2.39
C PRO A 568 -22.57 -15.57 2.22
N GLU A 569 -23.42 -15.28 3.20
CA GLU A 569 -24.40 -14.19 3.16
C GLU A 569 -23.82 -12.85 3.64
N GLU A 570 -22.81 -12.90 4.52
CA GLU A 570 -22.20 -11.71 5.12
C GLU A 570 -20.91 -11.35 4.38
N ASP A 571 -20.80 -10.07 3.99
CA ASP A 571 -19.58 -9.48 3.43
C ASP A 571 -19.04 -8.45 4.42
N ASP A 572 -17.86 -8.72 4.97
CA ASP A 572 -17.18 -7.85 5.92
C ASP A 572 -16.09 -6.98 5.26
N ILE A 573 -16.10 -6.86 3.93
CA ILE A 573 -15.26 -5.93 3.16
C ILE A 573 -15.97 -4.57 3.04
N PRO A 574 -15.33 -3.44 3.41
CA PRO A 574 -15.93 -2.11 3.33
C PRO A 574 -15.82 -1.53 1.91
N TRP A 575 -16.52 -2.12 0.94
CA TRP A 575 -16.43 -1.79 -0.49
C TRP A 575 -16.52 -0.28 -0.79
N ASP A 576 -17.45 0.43 -0.14
CA ASP A 576 -17.69 1.86 -0.41
C ASP A 576 -16.65 2.81 0.21
N ASN A 577 -15.90 2.34 1.21
CA ASN A 577 -15.00 3.19 2.02
C ASN A 577 -13.56 2.68 2.05
N MET A 578 -13.21 1.77 1.13
CA MET A 578 -11.89 1.16 1.08
C MET A 578 -10.78 2.20 0.84
N ARG A 579 -9.64 2.00 1.48
CA ARG A 579 -8.47 2.90 1.42
C ARG A 579 -7.27 2.17 0.84
N ASP A 580 -6.73 2.71 -0.24
CA ASP A 580 -5.42 2.29 -0.73
C ASP A 580 -4.32 3.00 0.04
N ASN A 581 -3.63 2.26 0.89
CA ASN A 581 -2.53 2.77 1.72
C ASN A 581 -1.16 2.33 1.18
N ARG A 582 -1.10 1.67 0.02
CA ARG A 582 0.17 1.22 -0.57
C ARG A 582 1.05 2.43 -0.86
N ASP A 583 2.33 2.33 -0.48
CA ASP A 583 3.33 3.30 -0.90
C ASP A 583 3.80 2.94 -2.31
N LEU A 584 3.21 3.64 -3.28
CA LEU A 584 3.55 3.52 -4.70
C LEU A 584 4.70 4.47 -5.11
N THR A 585 5.38 5.08 -4.13
CA THR A 585 6.47 6.05 -4.31
C THR A 585 7.72 5.70 -3.50
N VAL A 586 7.75 4.50 -2.90
CA VAL A 586 8.88 4.03 -2.08
C VAL A 586 10.16 3.83 -2.90
N LEU A 587 10.03 3.48 -4.19
CA LEU A 587 11.12 3.39 -5.14
C LEU A 587 11.45 4.79 -5.65
N VAL A 588 12.69 5.21 -5.47
CA VAL A 588 13.16 6.53 -5.93
C VAL A 588 13.07 6.59 -7.46
N SER A 589 12.46 7.66 -7.99
CA SER A 589 12.45 7.95 -9.42
C SER A 589 12.92 9.38 -9.70
N TRP A 590 13.84 9.49 -10.66
CA TRP A 590 14.27 10.76 -11.26
C TRP A 590 13.76 10.89 -12.70
N ASP A 591 12.69 10.19 -13.04
CA ASP A 591 12.09 10.26 -14.37
C ASP A 591 11.44 11.64 -14.59
N PRO A 592 11.34 12.11 -15.84
CA PRO A 592 10.68 13.36 -16.15
C PRO A 592 9.17 13.26 -15.87
N LYS A 593 8.53 14.41 -15.65
CA LYS A 593 7.13 14.54 -15.21
C LYS A 593 6.11 13.77 -16.06
N ASP A 594 6.36 13.59 -17.35
CA ASP A 594 5.52 12.84 -18.29
C ASP A 594 5.59 11.31 -18.11
N ARG A 595 6.59 10.81 -17.37
CA ARG A 595 6.79 9.38 -17.06
C ARG A 595 6.54 9.03 -15.59
N GLU A 596 6.27 10.03 -14.76
CA GLU A 596 6.00 9.84 -13.33
C GLU A 596 4.64 9.17 -13.08
N LEU A 597 4.50 8.62 -11.87
CA LEU A 597 3.22 8.10 -11.40
C LEU A 597 2.19 9.24 -11.26
N THR A 598 1.09 9.15 -12.00
CA THR A 598 0.00 10.14 -11.97
C THR A 598 -1.12 9.70 -11.01
N GLU A 599 -1.96 10.65 -10.59
CA GLU A 599 -3.18 10.33 -9.82
C GLU A 599 -4.14 9.44 -10.60
N GLU A 600 -4.16 9.54 -11.94
CA GLU A 600 -4.95 8.65 -12.79
C GLU A 600 -4.44 7.21 -12.74
N HIS A 601 -3.11 6.99 -12.76
CA HIS A 601 -2.54 5.66 -12.56
C HIS A 601 -2.92 5.07 -11.19
N ARG A 602 -2.92 5.89 -10.12
CA ARG A 602 -3.36 5.44 -8.78
C ARG A 602 -4.83 5.04 -8.78
N ARG A 603 -5.69 5.86 -9.39
CA ARG A 603 -7.12 5.61 -9.50
C ARG A 603 -7.40 4.30 -10.26
N LEU A 604 -6.75 4.12 -11.42
CA LEU A 604 -6.89 2.91 -12.25
C LEU A 604 -6.36 1.66 -11.52
N SER A 605 -5.23 1.78 -10.82
CA SER A 605 -4.70 0.66 -10.01
C SER A 605 -5.67 0.26 -8.90
N LEU A 606 -6.25 1.22 -8.18
CA LEU A 606 -7.26 0.93 -7.16
C LEU A 606 -8.52 0.28 -7.75
N GLU A 607 -8.99 0.76 -8.90
CA GLU A 607 -10.14 0.18 -9.62
C GLU A 607 -9.87 -1.29 -9.98
N GLU A 608 -8.71 -1.55 -10.57
CA GLU A 608 -8.27 -2.89 -10.98
C GLU A 608 -8.14 -3.85 -9.78
N GLU A 609 -7.47 -3.41 -8.70
CA GLU A 609 -7.29 -4.19 -7.47
C GLU A 609 -8.61 -4.46 -6.74
N SER A 610 -9.55 -3.51 -6.79
CA SER A 610 -10.89 -3.66 -6.19
C SER A 610 -11.71 -4.72 -6.92
N VAL A 611 -11.68 -4.71 -8.27
CA VAL A 611 -12.37 -5.71 -9.08
C VAL A 611 -11.73 -7.08 -8.90
N TRP A 612 -10.40 -7.17 -8.89
CA TRP A 612 -9.71 -8.43 -8.60
C TRP A 612 -10.08 -8.96 -7.20
N LEU A 613 -10.03 -8.11 -6.17
CA LEU A 613 -10.47 -8.49 -4.82
C LEU A 613 -11.93 -8.95 -4.79
N LYS A 614 -12.82 -8.33 -5.56
CA LYS A 614 -14.23 -8.72 -5.64
C LYS A 614 -14.41 -10.11 -6.24
N VAL A 615 -13.71 -10.40 -7.35
CA VAL A 615 -13.68 -11.75 -7.94
C VAL A 615 -13.24 -12.77 -6.89
N ARG A 616 -12.15 -12.50 -6.17
CA ARG A 616 -11.60 -13.42 -5.16
C ARG A 616 -12.51 -13.62 -3.95
N SER A 617 -13.10 -12.54 -3.45
CA SER A 617 -14.07 -12.60 -2.33
C SER A 617 -15.32 -13.38 -2.73
N LEU A 618 -15.85 -13.16 -3.93
CA LEU A 618 -17.00 -13.91 -4.45
C LEU A 618 -16.68 -15.39 -4.62
N THR A 619 -15.51 -15.74 -5.16
CA THR A 619 -15.05 -17.15 -5.23
C THR A 619 -15.02 -17.78 -3.84
N LEU A 620 -14.44 -17.12 -2.84
CA LEU A 620 -14.39 -17.62 -1.46
C LEU A 620 -15.79 -17.87 -0.88
N ARG A 621 -16.71 -16.90 -1.05
CA ARG A 621 -18.09 -17.01 -0.55
C ARG A 621 -18.89 -18.11 -1.28
N LEU A 622 -18.68 -18.26 -2.59
CA LEU A 622 -19.29 -19.35 -3.38
C LEU A 622 -18.79 -20.72 -2.92
N LEU A 623 -17.50 -20.87 -2.63
CA LEU A 623 -16.95 -22.11 -2.05
C LEU A 623 -17.55 -22.40 -0.67
N ALA A 624 -17.73 -21.37 0.16
CA ALA A 624 -18.41 -21.52 1.44
C ALA A 624 -19.89 -21.92 1.28
N SER A 625 -20.61 -21.35 0.30
CA SER A 625 -21.97 -21.79 -0.05
C SER A 625 -22.01 -23.25 -0.47
N LEU A 626 -21.08 -23.68 -1.32
CA LEU A 626 -20.96 -25.07 -1.78
C LEU A 626 -20.75 -26.04 -0.61
N ALA A 627 -19.86 -25.68 0.32
CA ALA A 627 -19.58 -26.49 1.51
C ALA A 627 -20.83 -26.71 2.39
N LEU A 628 -21.67 -25.67 2.53
CA LEU A 628 -22.90 -25.73 3.33
C LEU A 628 -24.05 -26.49 2.64
N LEU A 629 -24.01 -26.65 1.31
CA LEU A 629 -25.01 -27.39 0.53
C LEU A 629 -24.81 -28.90 0.57
N GLY A 630 -23.61 -29.40 0.91
CA GLY A 630 -23.29 -30.84 0.99
C GLY A 630 -24.11 -31.64 2.00
N HIS A 631 -24.91 -30.98 2.84
CA HIS A 631 -25.78 -31.60 3.84
C HIS A 631 -27.22 -31.76 3.31
N ALA A 632 -27.54 -32.94 2.75
CA ALA A 632 -28.92 -33.44 2.80
C ALA A 632 -29.17 -33.95 4.23
N PRO A 633 -30.27 -33.58 4.93
CA PRO A 633 -30.59 -34.20 6.20
C PRO A 633 -30.81 -35.70 5.99
N SER A 634 -30.21 -36.53 6.85
CA SER A 634 -30.54 -37.95 6.93
C SER A 634 -32.06 -38.11 7.01
N PRO A 635 -32.69 -39.11 6.37
CA PRO A 635 -34.10 -39.38 6.58
C PRO A 635 -34.29 -39.88 8.01
N ARG A 636 -34.51 -38.97 8.95
CA ARG A 636 -35.17 -39.30 10.21
C ARG A 636 -36.62 -39.55 9.82
N ASN A 637 -37.06 -40.79 9.98
CA ASN A 637 -38.48 -41.12 9.97
C ASN A 637 -39.20 -40.18 10.94
N SER A 638 -40.27 -39.56 10.44
CA SER A 638 -41.39 -38.86 11.11
C SER A 638 -41.48 -37.34 10.91
N ASP A 639 -42.59 -37.00 10.25
CA ASP A 639 -43.43 -35.82 10.40
C ASP A 639 -43.08 -34.48 9.72
N LYS A 640 -43.97 -34.17 8.78
CA LYS A 640 -44.31 -32.88 8.17
C LYS A 640 -43.96 -31.68 9.07
N THR A 641 -42.91 -30.93 8.74
CA THR A 641 -42.80 -29.50 9.05
C THR A 641 -41.85 -28.78 8.09
N ASN A 642 -42.40 -27.79 7.36
CA ASN A 642 -41.84 -26.62 6.68
C ASN A 642 -40.56 -26.71 5.81
N GLU A 643 -40.78 -26.60 4.49
CA GLU A 643 -39.80 -26.56 3.40
C GLU A 643 -39.00 -25.23 3.25
N ASN A 644 -38.98 -24.35 4.25
CA ASN A 644 -38.44 -22.98 4.06
C ASN A 644 -36.90 -22.87 4.09
N GLY A 645 -36.16 -23.85 4.61
CA GLY A 645 -34.71 -23.73 4.85
C GLY A 645 -33.78 -24.12 3.68
N ILE A 646 -34.26 -24.94 2.73
CA ILE A 646 -33.46 -25.41 1.58
C ILE A 646 -33.53 -24.41 0.41
N SER A 647 -34.69 -23.75 0.24
CA SER A 647 -34.91 -22.71 -0.77
C SER A 647 -33.98 -21.50 -0.56
N ALA A 648 -33.84 -21.04 0.69
CA ALA A 648 -33.01 -19.87 1.03
C ALA A 648 -31.50 -20.05 0.73
N LYS A 649 -30.94 -21.25 0.94
CA LYS A 649 -29.52 -21.52 0.67
C LYS A 649 -29.21 -21.59 -0.83
N SER A 650 -30.16 -22.10 -1.62
CA SER A 650 -30.06 -22.13 -3.08
C SER A 650 -30.14 -20.72 -3.70
N SER A 651 -30.93 -19.81 -3.11
CA SER A 651 -31.01 -18.42 -3.57
C SER A 651 -29.74 -17.61 -3.30
N THR A 652 -29.04 -17.86 -2.19
CA THR A 652 -27.76 -17.20 -1.89
C THR A 652 -26.70 -17.56 -2.93
N LEU A 653 -26.56 -18.84 -3.28
CA LEU A 653 -25.61 -19.29 -4.31
C LEU A 653 -25.89 -18.61 -5.66
N GLN A 654 -27.15 -18.58 -6.12
CA GLN A 654 -27.54 -17.94 -7.38
C GLN A 654 -27.24 -16.43 -7.39
N THR A 655 -27.49 -15.76 -6.27
CA THR A 655 -27.21 -14.32 -6.14
C THR A 655 -25.70 -14.05 -6.25
N LEU A 656 -24.87 -14.84 -5.57
CA LEU A 656 -23.42 -14.70 -5.62
C LEU A 656 -22.85 -15.02 -7.01
N LEU A 657 -23.41 -16.00 -7.73
CA LEU A 657 -23.04 -16.31 -9.11
C LEU A 657 -23.36 -15.16 -10.05
N SER A 658 -24.56 -14.59 -9.95
CA SER A 658 -24.96 -13.41 -10.73
C SER A 658 -24.03 -12.21 -10.47
N GLN A 659 -23.64 -11.98 -9.21
CA GLN A 659 -22.65 -10.96 -8.86
C GLN A 659 -21.26 -11.26 -9.44
N LEU A 660 -20.84 -12.53 -9.46
CA LEU A 660 -19.57 -12.93 -10.06
C LEU A 660 -19.57 -12.67 -11.57
N ASP A 661 -20.61 -13.09 -12.28
CA ASP A 661 -20.73 -12.87 -13.73
C ASP A 661 -20.70 -11.38 -14.08
N GLN A 662 -21.45 -10.55 -13.37
CA GLN A 662 -21.42 -9.09 -13.54
C GLN A 662 -20.04 -8.48 -13.24
N THR A 663 -19.35 -9.00 -12.22
CA THR A 663 -17.99 -8.57 -11.88
C THR A 663 -16.99 -8.96 -12.97
N LEU A 664 -17.15 -10.14 -13.58
CA LEU A 664 -16.31 -10.59 -14.69
C LEU A 664 -16.56 -9.78 -15.97
N GLU A 665 -17.79 -9.38 -16.27
CA GLU A 665 -18.08 -8.44 -17.36
C GLU A 665 -17.37 -7.09 -17.15
N THR A 666 -17.43 -6.57 -15.92
CA THR A 666 -16.72 -5.33 -15.55
C THR A 666 -15.21 -5.51 -15.69
N ALA A 667 -14.68 -6.67 -15.30
CA ALA A 667 -13.26 -6.99 -15.43
C ALA A 667 -12.80 -7.02 -16.91
N VAL A 668 -13.62 -7.56 -17.81
CA VAL A 668 -13.33 -7.54 -19.25
C VAL A 668 -13.23 -6.10 -19.75
N GLN A 669 -14.20 -5.24 -19.41
CA GLN A 669 -14.20 -3.82 -19.82
C GLN A 669 -12.97 -3.04 -19.31
N ILE A 670 -12.51 -3.33 -18.08
CA ILE A 670 -11.29 -2.70 -17.53
C ILE A 670 -10.05 -3.19 -18.27
N THR A 671 -9.94 -4.48 -18.53
CA THR A 671 -8.75 -5.08 -19.17
C THR A 671 -8.63 -4.74 -20.65
N GLU A 672 -9.75 -4.49 -21.34
CA GLU A 672 -9.77 -3.97 -22.72
C GLU A 672 -9.09 -2.59 -22.86
N LYS A 673 -9.02 -1.79 -21.78
CA LYS A 673 -8.36 -0.48 -21.80
C LYS A 673 -6.83 -0.56 -21.89
N GLN A 674 -6.24 -1.73 -21.62
CA GLN A 674 -4.80 -1.99 -21.71
C GLN A 674 -3.92 -0.93 -21.02
N THR A 675 -4.30 -0.54 -19.79
CA THR A 675 -3.54 0.44 -19.00
C THR A 675 -2.10 0.01 -18.81
N GLN A 676 -1.15 0.88 -19.18
CA GLN A 676 0.28 0.68 -18.90
C GLN A 676 0.69 1.54 -17.71
N TYR A 677 1.22 0.90 -16.67
CA TYR A 677 1.78 1.59 -15.53
C TYR A 677 3.29 1.83 -15.72
N PRO A 678 3.85 2.92 -15.17
CA PRO A 678 5.30 3.08 -15.08
C PRO A 678 5.94 1.87 -14.37
N PHE A 679 7.16 1.50 -14.74
CA PHE A 679 7.83 0.32 -14.20
C PHE A 679 7.94 0.35 -12.65
N LEU A 680 8.28 1.51 -12.09
CA LEU A 680 8.37 1.76 -10.64
C LEU A 680 7.02 2.12 -10.00
N GLY A 681 5.94 2.12 -10.78
CA GLY A 681 4.57 2.40 -10.34
C GLY A 681 3.87 1.17 -9.75
N PRO A 682 2.53 1.20 -9.63
CA PRO A 682 1.78 0.06 -9.11
C PRO A 682 1.96 -1.16 -10.02
N PRO A 683 2.17 -2.36 -9.45
CA PRO A 683 2.13 -3.57 -10.24
C PRO A 683 0.71 -3.83 -10.74
N SER A 684 0.55 -4.25 -11.99
CA SER A 684 -0.73 -4.72 -12.50
C SER A 684 -1.26 -5.87 -11.65
N SER A 685 -2.57 -5.98 -11.51
CA SER A 685 -3.21 -7.08 -10.78
C SER A 685 -3.11 -8.39 -11.57
N ARG A 686 -3.61 -9.48 -10.99
CA ARG A 686 -3.72 -10.79 -11.66
C ARG A 686 -4.92 -10.85 -12.63
N LEU A 687 -5.75 -9.81 -12.69
CA LEU A 687 -7.05 -9.81 -13.35
C LEU A 687 -6.96 -10.15 -14.84
N ALA A 688 -6.13 -9.42 -15.59
CA ALA A 688 -5.95 -9.63 -17.03
C ALA A 688 -5.44 -11.06 -17.33
N SER A 689 -4.45 -11.52 -16.58
CA SER A 689 -3.85 -12.86 -16.71
C SER A 689 -4.86 -13.98 -16.37
N ALA A 690 -5.70 -13.76 -15.35
CA ALA A 690 -6.75 -14.70 -14.94
C ALA A 690 -7.87 -14.82 -15.98
N LEU A 691 -8.25 -13.71 -16.63
CA LEU A 691 -9.21 -13.70 -17.74
C LEU A 691 -8.61 -14.36 -18.99
N SER A 692 -7.40 -13.95 -19.37
CA SER A 692 -6.73 -14.44 -20.58
C SER A 692 -6.29 -15.90 -20.47
N SER A 693 -6.11 -16.44 -19.27
CA SER A 693 -5.88 -17.88 -19.08
C SER A 693 -7.16 -18.71 -19.23
N GLY A 694 -8.35 -18.10 -19.08
CA GLY A 694 -9.63 -18.82 -19.02
C GLY A 694 -10.00 -19.33 -17.62
N SER A 695 -9.17 -19.05 -16.61
CA SER A 695 -9.35 -19.49 -15.22
C SER A 695 -10.67 -18.99 -14.63
N CYS A 696 -10.97 -17.69 -14.76
CA CYS A 696 -12.18 -17.09 -14.21
C CYS A 696 -13.46 -17.72 -14.79
N HIS A 697 -13.52 -17.87 -16.11
CA HIS A 697 -14.66 -18.48 -16.79
C HIS A 697 -14.81 -19.95 -16.39
N CYS A 698 -13.71 -20.71 -16.32
CA CYS A 698 -13.74 -22.11 -15.90
C CYS A 698 -14.27 -22.28 -14.47
N GLN A 699 -13.82 -21.43 -13.54
CA GLN A 699 -14.30 -21.44 -12.14
C GLN A 699 -15.79 -21.05 -12.05
N ALA A 700 -16.21 -20.01 -12.76
CA ALA A 700 -17.63 -19.60 -12.80
C ALA A 700 -18.51 -20.72 -13.36
N SER A 701 -18.15 -21.30 -14.50
CA SER A 701 -18.87 -22.42 -15.11
C SER A 701 -18.91 -23.66 -14.21
N ALA A 702 -17.85 -23.93 -13.45
CA ALA A 702 -17.82 -25.02 -12.47
C ALA A 702 -18.79 -24.77 -11.31
N LEU A 703 -18.85 -23.53 -10.80
CA LEU A 703 -19.70 -23.17 -9.65
C LEU A 703 -21.20 -23.09 -10.01
N GLN A 704 -21.57 -22.91 -11.29
CA GLN A 704 -22.95 -22.83 -11.77
C GLN A 704 -23.73 -24.17 -11.89
N LEU A 705 -23.20 -25.30 -11.40
CA LEU A 705 -23.71 -26.68 -11.58
C LEU A 705 -25.21 -26.88 -11.91
N SER A 706 -25.50 -26.93 -13.22
CA SER A 706 -26.44 -27.86 -13.88
C SER A 706 -26.37 -27.81 -15.42
N LEU A 707 -25.60 -26.89 -16.02
CA LEU A 707 -25.59 -26.67 -17.49
C LEU A 707 -24.30 -27.11 -18.24
N THR A 708 -23.21 -27.49 -17.57
CA THR A 708 -21.85 -27.44 -18.16
C THR A 708 -20.95 -28.65 -17.86
N LEU A 709 -21.44 -29.89 -17.95
CA LEU A 709 -20.56 -31.08 -17.89
C LEU A 709 -19.57 -31.17 -19.08
N ARG A 710 -19.80 -30.42 -20.18
CA ARG A 710 -19.05 -30.52 -21.44
C ARG A 710 -18.04 -29.38 -21.67
N GLU A 711 -18.29 -28.17 -21.18
CA GLU A 711 -17.41 -26.99 -21.36
C GLU A 711 -16.14 -27.05 -20.47
N LEU A 712 -16.18 -27.84 -19.40
CA LEU A 712 -15.09 -27.95 -18.44
C LEU A 712 -13.94 -28.82 -18.96
N GLU A 713 -14.24 -29.81 -19.81
CA GLU A 713 -13.24 -30.62 -20.52
C GLU A 713 -12.47 -29.78 -21.54
N THR A 714 -13.18 -29.01 -22.37
CA THR A 714 -12.58 -28.14 -23.40
C THR A 714 -11.75 -27.03 -22.76
N THR A 715 -12.29 -26.34 -21.74
CA THR A 715 -11.60 -25.21 -21.09
C THR A 715 -10.39 -25.67 -20.25
N GLY A 716 -10.49 -26.80 -19.54
CA GLY A 716 -9.36 -27.34 -18.76
C GLY A 716 -8.20 -27.82 -19.63
N LEU A 717 -8.50 -28.48 -20.76
CA LEU A 717 -7.49 -28.83 -21.78
C LEU A 717 -6.91 -27.58 -22.46
N GLU A 718 -7.73 -26.56 -22.71
CA GLU A 718 -7.25 -25.28 -23.24
C GLU A 718 -6.32 -24.55 -22.26
N MET A 719 -6.65 -24.48 -20.97
CA MET A 719 -5.78 -23.91 -19.93
C MET A 719 -4.44 -24.64 -19.88
N LEU A 720 -4.46 -25.98 -19.82
CA LEU A 720 -3.25 -26.79 -19.84
C LEU A 720 -2.47 -26.63 -21.15
N SER A 721 -3.17 -26.43 -22.28
CA SER A 721 -2.54 -26.14 -23.56
C SER A 721 -1.85 -24.77 -23.59
N ARG A 722 -2.41 -23.77 -22.89
CA ARG A 722 -1.80 -22.44 -22.71
C ARG A 722 -0.60 -22.49 -21.78
N CYS A 723 -0.50 -23.50 -20.92
CA CYS A 723 0.71 -23.79 -20.13
C CYS A 723 1.81 -24.50 -20.95
N LYS A 724 1.55 -24.96 -22.19
CA LYS A 724 2.56 -25.68 -22.98
C LYS A 724 3.72 -24.75 -23.34
N GLY A 725 4.91 -25.14 -22.92
CA GLY A 725 6.16 -24.43 -23.16
C GLY A 725 7.17 -24.82 -22.09
N GLU A 726 8.37 -24.24 -22.15
CA GLU A 726 9.34 -24.30 -21.07
C GLU A 726 9.25 -23.02 -20.24
N VAL A 727 9.09 -23.13 -18.92
CA VAL A 727 9.02 -21.96 -18.03
C VAL A 727 10.35 -21.21 -17.95
N LEU A 728 11.44 -21.92 -18.27
CA LEU A 728 12.81 -21.44 -18.38
C LEU A 728 13.45 -22.14 -19.57
N GLU A 729 14.02 -21.36 -20.49
CA GLU A 729 14.69 -21.87 -21.70
C GLU A 729 16.13 -21.37 -21.71
N MET A 730 17.08 -22.25 -22.05
CA MET A 730 18.48 -21.88 -22.26
C MET A 730 18.79 -22.04 -23.74
N LYS A 731 18.96 -20.91 -24.45
CA LYS A 731 19.22 -20.89 -25.89
C LYS A 731 20.43 -20.04 -26.20
N ASP A 732 21.38 -20.59 -26.96
CA ASP A 732 22.61 -19.89 -27.38
C ASP A 732 23.38 -19.25 -26.21
N GLY A 733 23.41 -19.90 -25.04
CA GLY A 733 24.06 -19.38 -23.84
C GLY A 733 23.25 -18.32 -23.07
N ARG A 734 22.02 -18.00 -23.50
CA ARG A 734 21.12 -17.03 -22.85
C ARG A 734 19.98 -17.74 -22.13
N LEU A 735 19.76 -17.35 -20.88
CA LEU A 735 18.63 -17.78 -20.09
C LEU A 735 17.43 -16.86 -20.33
N THR A 736 16.31 -17.43 -20.75
CA THR A 736 15.06 -16.72 -21.00
C THR A 736 13.98 -17.20 -20.02
N THR A 737 13.35 -16.25 -19.32
CA THR A 737 12.30 -16.56 -18.33
C THR A 737 10.91 -16.39 -18.93
N ARG A 738 9.95 -17.26 -18.56
CA ARG A 738 8.54 -17.16 -18.97
C ARG A 738 7.61 -17.15 -17.75
N PRO A 739 7.61 -16.07 -16.95
CA PRO A 739 6.81 -15.97 -15.71
C PRO A 739 5.29 -16.14 -15.95
N SER A 740 4.78 -15.73 -17.11
CA SER A 740 3.37 -15.89 -17.48
C SER A 740 2.93 -17.36 -17.57
N LEU A 741 3.81 -18.28 -18.00
CA LEU A 741 3.51 -19.72 -18.01
C LEU A 741 3.40 -20.27 -16.58
N LEU A 742 4.29 -19.84 -15.68
CA LEU A 742 4.25 -20.22 -14.28
C LEU A 742 2.96 -19.70 -13.60
N GLU A 743 2.59 -18.44 -13.84
CA GLU A 743 1.34 -17.88 -13.30
C GLU A 743 0.10 -18.60 -13.86
N THR A 744 0.10 -18.96 -15.14
CA THR A 744 -0.98 -19.74 -15.78
C THR A 744 -1.10 -21.13 -15.14
N LEU A 745 0.03 -21.77 -14.83
CA LEU A 745 0.05 -23.04 -14.11
C LEU A 745 -0.52 -22.90 -12.69
N VAL A 746 -0.21 -21.82 -11.98
CA VAL A 746 -0.82 -21.53 -10.66
C VAL A 746 -2.33 -21.39 -10.80
N PHE A 747 -2.84 -20.59 -11.75
CA PHE A 747 -4.27 -20.47 -12.00
C PHE A 747 -4.94 -21.81 -12.32
N PHE A 748 -4.26 -22.67 -13.08
CA PHE A 748 -4.73 -24.01 -13.38
C PHE A 748 -4.88 -24.83 -12.09
N VAL A 749 -3.89 -24.83 -11.19
CA VAL A 749 -3.97 -25.55 -9.90
C VAL A 749 -5.10 -25.01 -9.02
N GLU A 750 -5.23 -23.68 -8.90
CA GLU A 750 -6.34 -23.05 -8.18
C GLU A 750 -7.71 -23.50 -8.75
N THR A 751 -7.82 -23.52 -10.08
CA THR A 751 -9.06 -23.93 -10.79
C THR A 751 -9.36 -25.40 -10.58
N VAL A 752 -8.37 -26.29 -10.66
CA VAL A 752 -8.52 -27.71 -10.39
C VAL A 752 -9.07 -27.93 -8.97
N CYS A 753 -8.61 -27.17 -7.97
CA CYS A 753 -9.15 -27.27 -6.62
C CYS A 753 -10.66 -26.94 -6.57
N VAL A 754 -11.08 -25.84 -7.20
CA VAL A 754 -12.50 -25.44 -7.29
C VAL A 754 -13.33 -26.53 -7.97
N VAL A 755 -12.87 -27.03 -9.11
CA VAL A 755 -13.53 -28.10 -9.88
C VAL A 755 -13.66 -29.37 -9.05
N LEU A 756 -12.63 -29.75 -8.28
CA LEU A 756 -12.67 -30.94 -7.44
C LEU A 756 -13.68 -30.83 -6.30
N TRP A 757 -13.81 -29.67 -5.67
CA TRP A 757 -14.83 -29.45 -4.64
C TRP A 757 -16.24 -29.52 -5.21
N VAL A 758 -16.45 -28.93 -6.39
CA VAL A 758 -17.68 -29.06 -7.18
C VAL A 758 -17.98 -30.52 -7.53
N ALA A 759 -16.97 -31.28 -7.93
CA ALA A 759 -17.08 -32.70 -8.23
C ALA A 759 -17.48 -33.51 -6.99
N SER A 760 -16.86 -33.20 -5.84
CA SER A 760 -17.10 -33.85 -4.56
C SER A 760 -18.54 -33.63 -4.08
N TYR A 761 -19.04 -32.41 -4.22
CA TYR A 761 -20.45 -32.08 -4.00
C TYR A 761 -21.38 -32.87 -4.94
N SER A 762 -21.08 -32.88 -6.24
CA SER A 762 -21.88 -33.62 -7.22
C SER A 762 -21.92 -35.12 -6.92
N ALA A 763 -20.77 -35.71 -6.55
CA ALA A 763 -20.68 -37.10 -6.11
C ALA A 763 -21.51 -37.36 -4.84
N SER A 764 -21.53 -36.44 -3.88
CA SER A 764 -22.31 -36.59 -2.65
C SER A 764 -23.83 -36.62 -2.91
N VAL A 765 -24.30 -35.86 -3.91
CA VAL A 765 -25.69 -35.87 -4.39
C VAL A 765 -26.02 -37.15 -5.18
N LEU A 766 -25.10 -37.60 -6.05
CA LEU A 766 -25.32 -38.74 -6.94
C LEU A 766 -25.17 -40.12 -6.28
N ARG A 767 -24.31 -40.27 -5.25
CA ARG A 767 -24.09 -41.54 -4.53
C ARG A 767 -25.40 -42.11 -3.93
N PRO A 768 -26.22 -41.35 -3.20
CA PRO A 768 -27.52 -41.83 -2.71
C PRO A 768 -28.44 -42.27 -3.84
N LEU A 769 -28.49 -41.52 -4.95
CA LEU A 769 -29.31 -41.85 -6.12
C LEU A 769 -28.91 -43.21 -6.71
N LYS A 770 -27.61 -43.45 -6.94
CA LYS A 770 -27.09 -44.75 -7.42
C LYS A 770 -27.44 -45.88 -6.44
N SER A 771 -27.25 -45.66 -5.14
CA SER A 771 -27.56 -46.67 -4.11
C SER A 771 -29.06 -47.02 -4.08
N SER A 772 -29.94 -46.03 -4.28
CA SER A 772 -31.39 -46.21 -4.31
C SER A 772 -31.83 -47.03 -5.54
N LEU A 773 -31.20 -46.80 -6.70
CA LEU A 773 -31.46 -47.53 -7.94
C LEU A 773 -30.97 -48.98 -7.84
N GLN A 774 -29.80 -49.21 -7.24
CA GLN A 774 -29.30 -50.57 -6.97
C GLN A 774 -30.20 -51.34 -5.99
N LYS A 775 -30.73 -50.68 -4.95
CA LYS A 775 -31.72 -51.28 -4.03
C LYS A 775 -33.05 -51.60 -4.72
N LYS A 776 -33.54 -50.74 -5.62
CA LYS A 776 -34.74 -51.01 -6.44
C LYS A 776 -34.53 -52.18 -7.41
N LYS A 777 -33.35 -52.30 -8.01
CA LYS A 777 -32.96 -53.42 -8.89
C LYS A 777 -32.91 -54.77 -8.15
N LYS A 778 -32.52 -54.79 -6.87
CA LYS A 778 -32.59 -56.01 -6.03
C LYS A 778 -34.03 -56.43 -5.65
N LYS A 779 -35.00 -55.50 -5.66
CA LYS A 779 -36.42 -55.79 -5.30
C LYS A 779 -37.30 -56.21 -6.47
N LYS A 780 -36.98 -55.84 -7.72
CA LYS A 780 -37.68 -56.30 -8.93
C LYS A 780 -36.76 -57.22 -9.73
N LYS A 781 -36.96 -58.54 -9.61
CA LYS A 781 -36.39 -59.53 -10.54
C LYS A 781 -37.05 -59.26 -11.90
N ASP A 782 -36.24 -58.99 -12.92
CA ASP A 782 -36.61 -58.60 -14.29
C ASP A 782 -36.87 -57.10 -14.56
N SER A 783 -35.79 -56.41 -14.95
CA SER A 783 -35.67 -55.55 -16.15
C SER A 783 -34.32 -54.83 -16.11
N SER A 784 -33.62 -54.76 -17.24
CA SER A 784 -32.37 -54.01 -17.38
C SER A 784 -32.65 -52.50 -17.31
N SER A 785 -32.73 -51.93 -16.11
CA SER A 785 -32.70 -50.47 -16.00
C SER A 785 -31.29 -49.99 -16.36
N ALA A 786 -31.15 -49.33 -17.52
CA ALA A 786 -29.93 -48.63 -17.89
C ALA A 786 -29.52 -47.67 -16.75
N MET A 787 -28.22 -47.50 -16.52
CA MET A 787 -27.76 -46.47 -15.60
C MET A 787 -28.29 -45.11 -16.08
N PRO A 788 -28.79 -44.24 -15.19
CA PRO A 788 -29.12 -42.86 -15.53
C PRO A 788 -27.98 -42.21 -16.32
N VAL A 789 -28.30 -41.55 -17.43
CA VAL A 789 -27.33 -40.85 -18.30
C VAL A 789 -26.44 -39.91 -17.50
N VAL A 790 -26.98 -39.26 -16.46
CA VAL A 790 -26.25 -38.39 -15.54
C VAL A 790 -25.14 -39.11 -14.75
N LEU A 791 -25.33 -40.38 -14.38
CA LEU A 791 -24.30 -41.17 -13.67
C LEU A 791 -23.19 -41.61 -14.62
N CYS A 792 -23.52 -42.03 -15.85
CA CYS A 792 -22.53 -42.35 -16.88
C CYS A 792 -21.73 -41.10 -17.29
N GLY A 793 -22.41 -39.98 -17.56
CA GLY A 793 -21.76 -38.71 -17.91
C GLY A 793 -20.86 -38.18 -16.80
N PHE A 794 -21.26 -38.31 -15.52
CA PHE A 794 -20.39 -37.95 -14.40
C PHE A 794 -19.15 -38.86 -14.31
N GLN A 795 -19.29 -40.17 -14.55
CA GLN A 795 -18.15 -41.09 -14.55
C GLN A 795 -17.17 -40.80 -15.71
N GLU A 796 -17.68 -40.54 -16.91
CA GLU A 796 -16.87 -40.13 -18.07
C GLU A 796 -16.13 -38.80 -17.80
N TRP A 797 -16.84 -37.83 -17.22
CA TRP A 797 -16.25 -36.55 -16.84
C TRP A 797 -15.16 -36.67 -15.77
N THR A 798 -15.40 -37.44 -14.69
CA THR A 798 -14.36 -37.67 -13.66
C THR A 798 -13.15 -38.41 -14.23
N GLY A 799 -13.34 -39.31 -15.19
CA GLY A 799 -12.24 -39.97 -15.92
C GLY A 799 -11.42 -38.98 -16.76
N SER A 800 -12.10 -38.07 -17.46
CA SER A 800 -11.46 -37.01 -18.25
C SER A 800 -10.69 -36.02 -17.37
N LEU A 801 -11.28 -35.60 -16.24
CA LEU A 801 -10.64 -34.77 -15.23
C LEU A 801 -9.38 -35.45 -14.66
N GLN A 802 -9.45 -36.75 -14.38
CA GLN A 802 -8.28 -37.53 -13.97
C GLN A 802 -7.18 -37.53 -15.04
N GLY A 803 -7.56 -37.65 -16.32
CA GLY A 803 -6.64 -37.53 -17.45
C GLY A 803 -5.93 -36.17 -17.49
N VAL A 804 -6.69 -35.08 -17.38
CA VAL A 804 -6.15 -33.70 -17.39
C VAL A 804 -5.19 -33.46 -16.21
N VAL A 805 -5.56 -33.88 -14.99
CA VAL A 805 -4.69 -33.74 -13.81
C VAL A 805 -3.42 -34.58 -13.94
N THR A 806 -3.51 -35.78 -14.54
CA THR A 806 -2.33 -36.63 -14.78
C THR A 806 -1.39 -35.98 -15.81
N GLN A 807 -1.92 -35.45 -16.91
CA GLN A 807 -1.12 -34.73 -17.90
C GLN A 807 -0.44 -33.49 -17.31
N ALA A 808 -1.13 -32.75 -16.43
CA ALA A 808 -0.55 -31.61 -15.73
C ALA A 808 0.59 -32.03 -14.80
N LEU A 809 0.42 -33.12 -14.03
CA LEU A 809 1.49 -33.68 -13.19
C LEU A 809 2.71 -34.10 -14.00
N ASP A 810 2.51 -34.75 -15.15
CA ASP A 810 3.60 -35.16 -16.03
C ASP A 810 4.31 -33.95 -16.65
N HIS A 811 3.55 -32.91 -17.02
CA HIS A 811 4.10 -31.65 -17.50
C HIS A 811 4.98 -30.98 -16.43
N VAL A 812 4.49 -30.83 -15.19
CA VAL A 812 5.26 -30.24 -14.08
C VAL A 812 6.54 -31.04 -13.81
N LYS A 813 6.46 -32.37 -13.74
CA LYS A 813 7.64 -33.23 -13.57
C LYS A 813 8.64 -33.09 -14.72
N GLY A 814 8.15 -32.94 -15.96
CA GLY A 814 8.99 -32.68 -17.12
C GLY A 814 9.76 -31.36 -16.99
N GLN A 815 9.09 -30.30 -16.53
CA GLN A 815 9.73 -29.00 -16.27
C GLN A 815 10.77 -29.10 -15.14
N GLU A 816 10.44 -29.79 -14.03
CA GLU A 816 11.38 -30.02 -12.91
C GLU A 816 12.65 -30.76 -13.38
N ALA A 817 12.49 -31.80 -14.19
CA ALA A 817 13.61 -32.57 -14.73
C ALA A 817 14.47 -31.72 -15.67
N SER A 818 13.85 -30.94 -16.57
CA SER A 818 14.57 -30.02 -17.46
C SER A 818 15.36 -28.98 -16.67
N LEU A 819 14.76 -28.36 -15.66
CA LEU A 819 15.42 -27.38 -14.80
C LEU A 819 16.56 -27.96 -13.98
N THR A 820 16.40 -29.17 -13.47
CA THR A 820 17.45 -29.88 -12.75
C THR A 820 18.62 -30.18 -13.69
N ALA A 821 18.35 -30.59 -14.94
CA ALA A 821 19.38 -30.83 -15.94
C ALA A 821 20.12 -29.53 -16.33
N LEU A 822 19.39 -28.41 -16.52
CA LEU A 822 19.98 -27.10 -16.79
C LEU A 822 20.94 -26.65 -15.69
N LYS A 823 20.53 -26.81 -14.42
CA LYS A 823 21.40 -26.51 -13.27
C LYS A 823 22.66 -27.37 -13.24
N LEU A 824 22.52 -28.68 -13.49
CA LEU A 824 23.67 -29.58 -13.53
C LEU A 824 24.62 -29.24 -14.68
N ALA A 825 24.10 -28.84 -15.84
CA ALA A 825 24.92 -28.41 -16.98
C ALA A 825 25.68 -27.10 -16.69
N ALA A 826 25.08 -26.16 -15.97
CA ALA A 826 25.73 -24.91 -15.56
C ALA A 826 26.94 -25.14 -14.63
N LEU A 827 26.93 -26.21 -13.82
CA LEU A 827 28.07 -26.60 -12.98
C LEU A 827 29.25 -27.18 -13.78
N THR A 828 29.04 -27.57 -15.04
CA THR A 828 30.05 -28.26 -15.89
C THR A 828 30.72 -27.38 -16.93
N LEU A 829 30.27 -26.14 -17.12
CA LEU A 829 30.83 -25.20 -18.09
C LEU A 829 31.72 -24.16 -17.38
N GLU A 830 33.03 -24.37 -17.41
CA GLU A 830 34.01 -23.31 -17.20
C GLU A 830 34.36 -22.62 -18.52
N GLU A 831 34.47 -21.30 -18.42
CA GLU A 831 35.16 -20.35 -19.31
C GLU A 831 34.51 -19.87 -20.62
N GLY A 832 34.51 -18.54 -20.74
CA GLY A 832 34.38 -17.79 -21.99
C GLY A 832 33.47 -16.57 -21.84
N TYR A 833 34.05 -15.37 -21.72
CA TYR A 833 33.68 -14.09 -22.35
C TYR A 833 34.12 -12.86 -21.55
N SER A 834 34.39 -11.80 -22.31
CA SER A 834 35.07 -10.55 -21.98
C SER A 834 34.23 -9.55 -21.17
N GLN A 835 34.01 -9.84 -19.89
CA GLN A 835 33.63 -8.90 -18.84
C GLN A 835 34.56 -9.15 -17.63
N THR A 836 34.68 -8.22 -16.68
CA THR A 836 35.50 -8.45 -15.47
C THR A 836 34.99 -9.71 -14.75
N GLN A 837 35.91 -10.58 -14.30
CA GLN A 837 35.62 -11.91 -13.75
C GLN A 837 34.58 -11.90 -12.61
N GLU A 838 34.49 -10.78 -11.87
CA GLU A 838 33.53 -10.54 -10.80
C GLU A 838 32.10 -10.23 -11.31
N GLU A 839 31.92 -9.46 -12.38
CA GLU A 839 30.60 -9.16 -12.96
C GLU A 839 29.94 -10.42 -13.53
N CYS A 840 30.74 -11.30 -14.17
CA CYS A 840 30.28 -12.62 -14.58
C CYS A 840 29.89 -13.50 -13.37
N GLY A 841 30.45 -13.24 -12.20
CA GLY A 841 30.11 -13.94 -10.94
C GLY A 841 28.71 -13.57 -10.44
N PHE A 842 28.41 -12.27 -10.35
CA PHE A 842 27.10 -11.78 -9.88
C PHE A 842 25.97 -12.14 -10.85
N THR A 843 26.21 -12.06 -12.16
CA THR A 843 25.22 -12.48 -13.17
C THR A 843 24.87 -13.97 -13.02
N ARG A 844 25.88 -14.84 -12.86
CA ARG A 844 25.66 -16.27 -12.63
C ARG A 844 24.91 -16.55 -11.34
N ALA A 845 25.29 -15.88 -10.24
CA ALA A 845 24.59 -16.02 -8.97
C ALA A 845 23.10 -15.60 -9.07
N ALA A 846 22.80 -14.54 -9.81
CA ALA A 846 21.43 -14.11 -10.08
C ALA A 846 20.64 -15.14 -10.90
N MET A 847 21.24 -15.73 -11.94
CA MET A 847 20.63 -16.81 -12.72
C MET A 847 20.36 -18.06 -11.86
N ASP A 848 21.30 -18.45 -11.00
CA ASP A 848 21.14 -19.59 -10.09
C ASP A 848 20.00 -19.36 -9.10
N LYS A 849 19.86 -18.14 -8.57
CA LYS A 849 18.73 -17.72 -7.72
C LYS A 849 17.40 -17.85 -8.45
N VAL A 850 17.31 -17.40 -9.70
CA VAL A 850 16.10 -17.52 -10.53
C VAL A 850 15.75 -18.99 -10.79
N GLN A 851 16.70 -19.79 -11.27
CA GLN A 851 16.49 -21.22 -11.53
C GLN A 851 16.06 -21.98 -10.27
N SER A 852 16.67 -21.66 -9.11
CA SER A 852 16.29 -22.23 -7.82
C SER A 852 14.85 -21.91 -7.45
N SER A 853 14.45 -20.65 -7.63
CA SER A 853 13.10 -20.22 -7.33
C SER A 853 12.06 -20.92 -8.20
N TYR A 854 12.30 -21.05 -9.51
CA TYR A 854 11.37 -21.76 -10.41
C TYR A 854 11.23 -23.23 -10.04
N LEU A 855 12.35 -23.89 -9.71
CA LEU A 855 12.33 -25.28 -9.26
C LEU A 855 11.51 -25.41 -7.97
N GLY A 856 11.70 -24.52 -6.99
CA GLY A 856 10.90 -24.52 -5.76
C GLY A 856 9.40 -24.31 -6.03
N SER A 857 9.05 -23.39 -6.93
CA SER A 857 7.65 -23.14 -7.30
C SER A 857 7.00 -24.36 -7.96
N LEU A 858 7.71 -25.03 -8.86
CA LEU A 858 7.23 -26.25 -9.53
C LEU A 858 7.06 -27.40 -8.54
N GLN A 859 7.97 -27.55 -7.58
CA GLN A 859 7.87 -28.57 -6.54
C GLN A 859 6.64 -28.36 -5.66
N GLU A 860 6.38 -27.14 -5.19
CA GLU A 860 5.17 -26.84 -4.41
C GLU A 860 3.87 -27.07 -5.21
N LEU A 861 3.86 -26.66 -6.49
CA LEU A 861 2.73 -26.90 -7.40
C LEU A 861 2.51 -28.40 -7.66
N GLY A 862 3.59 -29.15 -7.91
CA GLY A 862 3.57 -30.58 -8.16
C GLY A 862 3.11 -31.37 -6.94
N ASP A 863 3.55 -30.99 -5.75
CA ASP A 863 3.11 -31.59 -4.48
C ASP A 863 1.63 -31.32 -4.21
N LEU A 864 1.16 -30.10 -4.45
CA LEU A 864 -0.25 -29.77 -4.31
C LEU A 864 -1.12 -30.54 -5.32
N LEU A 865 -0.72 -30.55 -6.60
CA LEU A 865 -1.41 -31.33 -7.64
C LEU A 865 -1.46 -32.82 -7.31
N ARG A 866 -0.40 -33.38 -6.73
CA ARG A 866 -0.36 -34.79 -6.33
C ARG A 866 -1.37 -35.10 -5.22
N LYS A 867 -1.42 -34.25 -4.19
CA LYS A 867 -2.42 -34.35 -3.12
C LYS A 867 -3.84 -34.25 -3.69
N ARG A 868 -4.07 -33.35 -4.65
CA ARG A 868 -5.36 -33.19 -5.34
C ARG A 868 -5.70 -34.40 -6.22
N ALA A 869 -4.73 -34.98 -6.91
CA ALA A 869 -4.92 -36.19 -7.69
C ALA A 869 -5.34 -37.39 -6.83
N ASP A 870 -4.85 -37.49 -5.59
CA ASP A 870 -5.29 -38.53 -4.66
C ASP A 870 -6.76 -38.36 -4.23
N SER A 871 -7.23 -37.12 -4.09
CA SER A 871 -8.62 -36.81 -3.75
C SER A 871 -9.63 -37.28 -4.81
N LEU A 872 -9.23 -37.32 -6.10
CA LEU A 872 -10.06 -37.83 -7.21
C LEU A 872 -10.51 -39.28 -6.99
N LYS A 873 -9.71 -40.11 -6.29
CA LYS A 873 -10.06 -41.50 -5.99
C LYS A 873 -11.38 -41.61 -5.24
N SER A 874 -11.70 -40.61 -4.41
CA SER A 874 -12.94 -40.56 -3.64
C SER A 874 -14.18 -40.28 -4.51
N LEU A 875 -14.01 -39.69 -5.70
CA LEU A 875 -15.12 -39.28 -6.59
C LEU A 875 -15.71 -40.43 -7.40
N LYS A 876 -15.10 -41.62 -7.38
CA LYS A 876 -15.64 -42.80 -8.06
C LYS A 876 -16.93 -43.24 -7.38
N ILE A 877 -18.07 -43.03 -8.06
CA ILE A 877 -19.41 -43.38 -7.58
C ILE A 877 -19.93 -44.69 -8.14
#